data_AF-W7MMW1-F1
#
_entry.id   AF-W7MMW1-F1
#
_cell.length_a   1.000
_cell.length_b   1.000
_cell.length_c   1.000
_cell.angle_alpha   90.00
_cell.angle_beta   90.00
_cell.angle_gamma   90.00
#
_symmetry.space_group_name_H-M   'P 1'
#
loop_
_entity.id
_entity.type
_entity.pdbx_description
1 polymer ?
#
loop_
_entity_poly.entity_id
_entity_poly.type
_entity_poly.pdbx_seq_one_letter_code
_entity_poly.pdbx_strand_id
1 'polypeptide(L)'
;MAATPWTLVRLIDECENAEKQNSSDEVFISTTTVEMLTSAECVSDILREQKCPNRDALKKRIYDEKCPAKIIFLILARTGKLDRISQFLSNGFSDHHLPIELLWTREGYKFKSAKDSNWTTAPFGAGIDYNDVDYFIQKQWPFLAPIFEGEFEYVLQQRVPLPLVKQGIPIFSGFSSVSEIEMHPAHVPEQVEHSMAMKKMELESQDQIKYVKKEMANVTSLRLLDHDHLVKAILACNRGKQALFFFPWAKGGDLYNFLKTNSTEGMTSIIWMLDQMVGLCSALSLLADKGYRHGDLKPANILLFPEKSGSYRLKITDVGLSKLHILATSRRLNGTTAKATTRRYSPPEFDLLFDDDGEPVEDSDDIKLSRKFDVWSLGCVFIEFLIWSKLGRQEYKEFDRSMKSHRRFWNSAQEDLDTRVKDRIQNLNGSIKDTPCDKAVQRILTLVLDQMLLVNSNDRRSASKIHKELKSIRDSYGEYLQPRNVVDLPLGLTAEQAAESDHRQNGQGPLNGSNATSRSAPDQSGTQTNGLNTTAVPSGNTAAMIQSAKLLNQWTVSPDNEFAQKFFSETTRPSPEERGQLCESCSKLQIWEPNATISGRVRDFGTCTSACNLCNLLYAVSQKIGLQEDQKLQCARNGPTLNLNGRDGLPILSLFSDPAFNSHDLGSVQVGYPTLSPSESRERYRLFQEWLQICDNDHGHARDASSGGCAVQMPTRLIHVGESSEHLIDIKESGFLRYLALSHCWGGSTSLSTLTDNIDKFRDEIPHEQLPLNFQEAIKVTRALKIPYLWIDSLCIIQDDPEDWRREAARMGQVFNNAYCTIAATSAATSNEGFLTPKFNSALFANIETPGGGQLYISEFMEDCNEDLESAPLNTRGWVMQERALSRRTLHFTKTQVYWECGNGIHCERLFKLSNPQSALFADSDFPKAILKYYKGGRITLFQNLYERYSKLSFSYISDRPVAILGLQQHLSSVLQTRGEFGVFEQYLARSLLWSRPKDIFLKSIMFQDDHRVPSWSWMAYDGPITYANIPFDKVEWSTDCLLQSCEETGTDGNRAVLKAVAKDIKLDKLDMQDRVKLDEGASRLEPSSLRGIVLGKDKKRESRAQVHYVLLVALSEDGSEQAKVYVRVGVAWLLEHNIARVGEDVVIY
;
A
#
# COMPACT_ATOMS: atom_id res chain seq x y z
N MET A 1 -46.87 -2.03 19.42
CA MET A 1 -45.92 -3.02 19.99
C MET A 1 -45.32 -2.37 21.22
N ALA A 2 -45.42 -2.99 22.41
CA ALA A 2 -44.75 -2.44 23.59
C ALA A 2 -43.23 -2.53 23.35
N ALA A 3 -42.51 -1.42 23.49
CA ALA A 3 -41.06 -1.40 23.33
C ALA A 3 -40.42 -2.38 24.30
N THR A 4 -39.48 -3.19 23.82
CA THR A 4 -38.71 -4.11 24.66
C THR A 4 -37.94 -3.29 25.72
N PRO A 5 -38.02 -3.63 27.02
CA PRO A 5 -37.33 -2.88 28.07
C PRO A 5 -35.83 -2.80 27.82
N TRP A 6 -35.19 -1.73 28.30
CA TRP A 6 -33.73 -1.65 28.27
C TRP A 6 -33.10 -2.55 29.33
N THR A 7 -32.03 -3.25 28.96
CA THR A 7 -31.19 -4.04 29.87
C THR A 7 -29.75 -3.58 29.76
N LEU A 8 -28.94 -3.79 30.80
CA LEU A 8 -27.53 -3.38 30.82
C LEU A 8 -26.75 -4.04 29.68
N VAL A 9 -27.03 -5.32 29.40
CA VAL A 9 -26.44 -6.06 28.28
C VAL A 9 -26.78 -5.38 26.96
N ARG A 10 -28.07 -5.06 26.72
CA ARG A 10 -28.49 -4.36 25.51
C ARG A 10 -27.83 -2.98 25.37
N LEU A 11 -27.73 -2.21 26.46
CA LEU A 11 -27.07 -0.90 26.44
C LEU A 11 -25.59 -1.01 26.04
N ILE A 12 -24.88 -2.01 26.57
CA ILE A 12 -23.48 -2.28 26.23
C ILE A 12 -23.36 -2.72 24.77
N ASP A 13 -24.20 -3.65 24.31
CA ASP A 13 -24.19 -4.15 22.93
C ASP A 13 -24.42 -3.01 21.93
N GLU A 14 -25.36 -2.11 22.21
CA GLU A 14 -25.64 -0.94 21.36
C GLU A 14 -24.47 0.08 21.36
N CYS A 15 -23.78 0.26 22.50
CA CYS A 15 -22.55 1.05 22.54
C CYS A 15 -21.47 0.42 21.65
N GLU A 16 -21.25 -0.89 21.77
CA GLU A 16 -20.25 -1.61 20.97
C GLU A 16 -20.61 -1.67 19.48
N ASN A 17 -21.89 -1.73 19.14
CA ASN A 17 -22.35 -1.67 17.76
C ASN A 17 -22.15 -0.27 17.17
N ALA A 18 -22.44 0.79 17.93
CA ALA A 18 -22.15 2.15 17.52
C ALA A 18 -20.67 2.39 17.25
N GLU A 19 -19.78 1.76 18.04
CA GLU A 19 -18.33 1.83 17.81
C GLU A 19 -17.89 1.15 16.49
N LYS A 20 -18.54 0.05 16.12
CA LYS A 20 -18.24 -0.74 14.89
C LYS A 20 -18.74 -0.10 13.60
N GLN A 21 -19.66 0.85 13.67
CA GLN A 21 -20.23 1.53 12.49
C GLN A 21 -19.30 2.60 11.89
N ASN A 22 -18.23 2.98 12.59
CA ASN A 22 -17.26 3.95 12.10
C ASN A 22 -16.28 3.31 11.11
N SER A 23 -16.14 3.87 9.90
CA SER A 23 -15.19 3.37 8.89
C SER A 23 -13.79 4.00 8.96
N SER A 24 -13.55 4.86 9.96
CA SER A 24 -12.26 5.53 10.19
C SER A 24 -11.42 4.84 11.28
N ASP A 25 -10.11 5.09 11.32
CA ASP A 25 -9.17 4.52 12.30
C ASP A 25 -9.46 4.98 13.76
N GLU A 26 -10.36 5.94 13.96
CA GLU A 26 -10.72 6.52 15.25
C GLU A 26 -12.17 6.22 15.63
N VAL A 27 -12.37 5.50 16.74
CA VAL A 27 -13.69 5.08 17.21
C VAL A 27 -14.36 6.19 18.02
N PHE A 28 -15.60 6.57 17.64
CA PHE A 28 -16.45 7.48 18.41
C PHE A 28 -17.91 7.02 18.50
N ILE A 29 -18.67 7.61 19.42
CA ILE A 29 -20.12 7.43 19.56
C ILE A 29 -20.77 8.79 19.34
N SER A 30 -21.70 8.87 18.39
CA SER A 30 -22.32 10.14 18.00
C SER A 30 -23.18 10.74 19.13
N THR A 31 -23.31 12.07 19.18
CA THR A 31 -24.21 12.74 20.13
C THR A 31 -25.65 12.25 20.02
N THR A 32 -26.13 11.96 18.80
CA THR A 32 -27.47 11.37 18.58
C THR A 32 -27.59 9.99 19.21
N THR A 33 -26.56 9.16 19.10
CA THR A 33 -26.50 7.84 19.74
C THR A 33 -26.44 7.97 21.26
N VAL A 34 -25.65 8.90 21.80
CA VAL A 34 -25.60 9.17 23.25
C VAL A 34 -26.99 9.55 23.77
N GLU A 35 -27.72 10.44 23.09
CA GLU A 35 -29.08 10.83 23.47
C GLU A 35 -30.07 9.65 23.41
N MET A 36 -29.95 8.78 22.40
CA MET A 36 -30.77 7.56 22.29
C MET A 36 -30.50 6.58 23.46
N LEU A 37 -29.22 6.31 23.73
CA LEU A 37 -28.77 5.40 24.80
C LEU A 37 -28.98 5.98 26.20
N THR A 38 -29.18 7.29 26.30
CA THR A 38 -29.55 7.98 27.53
C THR A 38 -30.97 8.56 27.43
N SER A 39 -31.88 7.88 26.73
CA SER A 39 -33.31 8.21 26.77
C SER A 39 -33.89 8.03 28.18
N ALA A 40 -34.92 8.81 28.51
CA ALA A 40 -35.53 8.81 29.85
C ALA A 40 -36.05 7.43 30.27
N GLU A 41 -36.47 6.61 29.30
CA GLU A 41 -36.87 5.21 29.49
C GLU A 41 -35.67 4.33 29.79
N CYS A 42 -34.61 4.40 28.97
CA CYS A 42 -33.36 3.65 29.18
C CYS A 42 -32.77 3.89 30.57
N VAL A 43 -32.56 5.15 30.96
CA VAL A 43 -31.97 5.48 32.27
C VAL A 43 -32.84 4.93 33.41
N SER A 44 -34.18 5.01 33.29
CA SER A 44 -35.09 4.46 34.29
C SER A 44 -35.01 2.94 34.41
N ASP A 45 -34.98 2.24 33.28
CA ASP A 45 -34.92 0.79 33.22
C ASP A 45 -33.59 0.25 33.77
N ILE A 46 -32.46 0.85 33.38
CA ILE A 46 -31.12 0.44 33.83
C ILE A 46 -30.91 0.72 35.32
N LEU A 47 -31.33 1.89 35.82
CA LEU A 47 -31.25 2.19 37.25
C LEU A 47 -32.11 1.23 38.08
N ARG A 48 -33.23 0.75 37.53
CA ARG A 48 -34.10 -0.27 38.14
C ARG A 48 -33.43 -1.64 38.15
N GLU A 49 -32.86 -2.08 37.02
CA GLU A 49 -32.17 -3.37 36.89
C GLU A 49 -30.96 -3.47 37.84
N GLN A 50 -30.15 -2.40 37.90
CA GLN A 50 -28.95 -2.34 38.74
C GLN A 50 -29.25 -2.04 40.23
N LYS A 51 -30.53 -1.98 40.61
CA LYS A 51 -30.99 -1.75 41.99
C LYS A 51 -30.36 -0.50 42.65
N CYS A 52 -30.14 0.57 41.88
CA CYS A 52 -29.56 1.80 42.43
C CYS A 52 -30.50 2.45 43.46
N PRO A 53 -29.99 3.01 44.58
CA PRO A 53 -30.79 3.75 45.55
C PRO A 53 -31.22 5.11 44.99
N ASN A 54 -32.37 5.64 45.45
CA ASN A 54 -32.86 6.99 45.10
C ASN A 54 -32.95 7.27 43.58
N ARG A 55 -33.49 6.32 42.80
CA ARG A 55 -33.51 6.32 41.33
C ARG A 55 -34.06 7.60 40.70
N ASP A 56 -35.16 8.15 41.23
CA ASP A 56 -35.77 9.37 40.68
C ASP A 56 -34.87 10.60 40.89
N ALA A 57 -34.18 10.67 42.03
CA ALA A 57 -33.21 11.73 42.31
C ALA A 57 -31.97 11.59 41.42
N LEU A 58 -31.44 10.37 41.23
CA LEU A 58 -30.33 10.12 40.31
C LEU A 58 -30.68 10.47 38.87
N LYS A 59 -31.86 10.03 38.40
CA LYS A 59 -32.38 10.38 37.08
C LYS A 59 -32.43 11.89 36.89
N LYS A 60 -33.03 12.62 37.83
CA LYS A 60 -33.10 14.10 37.75
C LYS A 60 -31.72 14.75 37.64
N ARG A 61 -30.70 14.20 38.31
CA ARG A 61 -29.32 14.72 38.27
C ARG A 61 -28.57 14.34 36.99
N ILE A 62 -28.84 13.17 36.40
CA ILE A 62 -28.25 12.76 35.12
C ILE A 62 -28.67 13.74 33.99
N TYR A 63 -29.93 14.17 34.01
CA TYR A 63 -30.49 15.14 33.06
C TYR A 63 -30.42 16.60 33.55
N ASP A 64 -29.58 16.92 34.54
CA ASP A 64 -29.42 18.31 34.96
C ASP A 64 -28.85 19.14 33.80
N GLU A 65 -29.58 20.13 33.31
CA GLU A 65 -29.18 20.95 32.15
C GLU A 65 -27.89 21.75 32.40
N LYS A 66 -27.56 22.07 33.67
CA LYS A 66 -26.35 22.81 34.02
C LYS A 66 -25.16 21.88 34.25
N CYS A 67 -25.41 20.67 34.73
CA CYS A 67 -24.38 19.68 35.07
C CYS A 67 -24.80 18.27 34.62
N PRO A 68 -24.90 17.99 33.31
CA PRO A 68 -25.34 16.70 32.81
C PRO A 68 -24.33 15.60 33.15
N ALA A 69 -24.80 14.38 33.36
CA ALA A 69 -23.96 13.22 33.66
C ALA A 69 -24.33 12.00 32.79
N LYS A 70 -24.76 12.26 31.55
CA LYS A 70 -25.18 11.25 30.57
C LYS A 70 -23.99 10.41 30.10
N ILE A 71 -22.86 11.04 29.81
CA ILE A 71 -21.63 10.34 29.38
C ILE A 71 -21.05 9.56 30.56
N ILE A 72 -20.99 10.15 31.75
CA ILE A 72 -20.57 9.44 32.97
C ILE A 72 -21.45 8.22 33.23
N PHE A 73 -22.78 8.34 33.07
CA PHE A 73 -23.71 7.21 33.18
C PHE A 73 -23.34 6.08 32.21
N LEU A 74 -23.11 6.39 30.93
CA LEU A 74 -22.75 5.38 29.92
C LEU A 74 -21.40 4.71 30.21
N ILE A 75 -20.38 5.49 30.60
CA ILE A 75 -19.06 4.92 30.95
C ILE A 75 -19.20 4.00 32.16
N LEU A 76 -19.88 4.41 33.22
CA LEU A 76 -20.08 3.59 34.42
C LEU A 76 -20.92 2.35 34.16
N ALA A 77 -21.93 2.45 33.29
CA ALA A 77 -22.71 1.29 32.84
C ALA A 77 -21.80 0.29 32.12
N ARG A 78 -20.95 0.76 31.20
CA ARG A 78 -20.01 -0.07 30.43
C ARG A 78 -18.92 -0.71 31.29
N THR A 79 -18.49 -0.05 32.38
CA THR A 79 -17.52 -0.62 33.31
C THR A 79 -18.15 -1.51 34.38
N GLY A 80 -19.48 -1.63 34.41
CA GLY A 80 -20.20 -2.39 35.43
C GLY A 80 -20.13 -1.77 36.82
N LYS A 81 -19.94 -0.45 36.92
CA LYS A 81 -19.77 0.32 38.17
C LYS A 81 -20.83 1.40 38.35
N LEU A 82 -22.04 1.17 37.84
CA LEU A 82 -23.13 2.15 37.88
C LEU A 82 -23.57 2.50 39.31
N ASP A 83 -23.32 1.62 40.29
CA ASP A 83 -23.53 1.88 41.72
C ASP A 83 -22.81 3.15 42.21
N ARG A 84 -21.74 3.57 41.52
CA ARG A 84 -20.91 4.74 41.87
C ARG A 84 -21.39 6.06 41.28
N ILE A 85 -22.41 6.06 40.44
CA ILE A 85 -22.92 7.31 39.83
C ILE A 85 -23.36 8.34 40.88
N SER A 86 -23.91 7.87 42.01
CA SER A 86 -24.30 8.72 43.14
C SER A 86 -23.12 9.51 43.72
N GLN A 87 -21.93 8.91 43.71
CA GLN A 87 -20.71 9.48 44.26
C GLN A 87 -20.07 10.51 43.33
N PHE A 88 -20.04 10.22 42.03
CA PHE A 88 -19.65 11.21 41.02
C PHE A 88 -20.49 12.47 41.16
N LEU A 89 -21.80 12.27 41.19
CA LEU A 89 -22.76 13.35 41.32
C LEU A 89 -22.60 14.07 42.67
N SER A 90 -22.51 13.39 43.82
CA SER A 90 -22.36 14.05 45.14
C SER A 90 -21.09 14.91 45.25
N ASN A 91 -20.03 14.55 44.52
CA ASN A 91 -18.80 15.32 44.44
C ASN A 91 -18.82 16.45 43.39
N GLY A 92 -19.99 16.73 42.79
CA GLY A 92 -20.15 17.77 41.77
C GLY A 92 -19.58 17.42 40.40
N PHE A 93 -19.24 16.15 40.16
CA PHE A 93 -18.69 15.69 38.89
C PHE A 93 -19.79 15.50 37.84
N SER A 94 -19.52 15.96 36.63
CA SER A 94 -20.45 16.01 35.49
C SER A 94 -19.67 15.83 34.18
N ASP A 95 -20.37 15.63 33.06
CA ASP A 95 -19.77 15.42 31.75
C ASP A 95 -18.83 16.57 31.32
N HIS A 96 -19.05 17.79 31.84
CA HIS A 96 -18.16 18.95 31.64
C HIS A 96 -16.73 18.73 32.15
N HIS A 97 -16.55 17.82 33.10
CA HIS A 97 -15.25 17.51 33.71
C HIS A 97 -14.47 16.42 32.95
N LEU A 98 -15.02 15.88 31.86
CA LEU A 98 -14.32 14.95 30.98
C LEU A 98 -13.44 15.68 29.94
N PRO A 99 -12.31 15.09 29.50
CA PRO A 99 -11.73 13.84 29.99
C PRO A 99 -11.05 13.98 31.36
N ILE A 100 -11.01 12.88 32.10
CA ILE A 100 -10.30 12.77 33.38
C ILE A 100 -8.90 12.21 33.16
N GLU A 101 -7.91 12.88 33.75
CA GLU A 101 -6.52 12.43 33.85
C GLU A 101 -6.20 11.97 35.28
N LEU A 102 -5.30 10.98 35.38
CA LEU A 102 -4.87 10.36 36.65
C LEU A 102 -3.40 10.67 36.91
N LEU A 103 -3.11 11.20 38.11
CA LEU A 103 -1.74 11.38 38.61
C LEU A 103 -1.57 10.61 39.91
N TRP A 104 -0.49 9.85 39.98
CA TRP A 104 -0.08 9.18 41.20
C TRP A 104 0.78 10.10 42.06
N THR A 105 0.38 10.28 43.31
CA THR A 105 1.13 11.04 44.31
C THR A 105 1.37 10.21 45.56
N ARG A 106 2.33 10.60 46.40
CA ARG A 106 2.61 9.91 47.68
C ARG A 106 1.42 9.91 48.66
N GLU A 107 0.44 10.80 48.47
CA GLU A 107 -0.78 10.94 49.29
C GLU A 107 -1.99 10.18 48.72
N GLY A 108 -1.83 9.48 47.60
CA GLY A 108 -2.89 8.78 46.88
C GLY A 108 -3.10 9.28 45.45
N TYR A 109 -4.14 8.76 44.80
CA TYR A 109 -4.52 9.15 43.44
C TYR A 109 -5.13 10.54 43.43
N LYS A 110 -4.58 11.42 42.60
CA LYS A 110 -5.16 12.71 42.28
C LYS A 110 -5.74 12.66 40.88
N PHE A 111 -6.89 13.29 40.72
CA PHE A 111 -7.63 13.34 39.47
C PHE A 111 -7.70 14.78 39.01
N LYS A 112 -7.74 14.98 37.70
CA LYS A 112 -7.89 16.31 37.14
C LYS A 112 -8.73 16.22 35.88
N SER A 113 -9.70 17.14 35.77
CA SER A 113 -10.32 17.42 34.49
C SER A 113 -9.28 18.06 33.59
N ALA A 114 -9.16 17.58 32.36
CA ALA A 114 -8.35 18.20 31.31
C ALA A 114 -8.60 19.71 31.12
N LYS A 115 -9.77 20.21 31.56
CA LYS A 115 -10.20 21.61 31.44
C LYS A 115 -9.95 22.45 32.70
N ASP A 116 -9.62 21.82 33.83
CA ASP A 116 -9.27 22.53 35.07
C ASP A 116 -7.74 22.59 35.21
N SER A 117 -7.22 23.48 36.06
CA SER A 117 -5.81 23.55 36.43
C SER A 117 -5.49 22.80 37.72
N ASN A 118 -6.49 22.56 38.57
CA ASN A 118 -6.33 22.00 39.90
C ASN A 118 -6.56 20.48 39.98
N TRP A 119 -5.73 19.80 40.77
CA TRP A 119 -5.88 18.38 41.10
C TRP A 119 -6.87 18.20 42.26
N THR A 120 -7.84 17.30 42.14
CA THR A 120 -8.88 17.03 43.14
C THR A 120 -8.78 15.61 43.72
N THR A 121 -9.32 15.41 44.93
CA THR A 121 -9.39 14.11 45.61
C THR A 121 -10.66 13.34 45.21
N ALA A 122 -10.55 12.59 44.11
CA ALA A 122 -11.32 11.39 43.72
C ALA A 122 -12.87 11.45 43.65
N PRO A 123 -13.48 11.43 42.43
CA PRO A 123 -14.91 11.15 42.27
C PRO A 123 -15.28 9.67 42.55
N PHE A 124 -14.29 8.77 42.59
CA PHE A 124 -14.47 7.31 42.71
C PHE A 124 -14.58 6.78 44.15
N GLY A 125 -14.26 7.61 45.17
CA GLY A 125 -14.36 7.21 46.57
C GLY A 125 -13.25 6.33 47.12
N ALA A 126 -13.40 5.95 48.40
CA ALA A 126 -12.55 4.97 49.06
C ALA A 126 -12.93 3.54 48.63
N GLY A 127 -11.93 2.68 48.40
CA GLY A 127 -12.11 1.24 48.15
C GLY A 127 -12.31 0.81 46.69
N ILE A 128 -12.03 1.68 45.71
CA ILE A 128 -12.01 1.31 44.29
C ILE A 128 -10.63 0.75 43.89
N ASP A 129 -10.62 -0.32 43.10
CA ASP A 129 -9.39 -0.89 42.54
C ASP A 129 -8.82 0.01 41.43
N TYR A 130 -7.49 0.05 41.32
CA TYR A 130 -6.77 0.74 40.26
C TYR A 130 -7.27 0.32 38.87
N ASN A 131 -7.53 -0.98 38.69
CA ASN A 131 -8.00 -1.51 37.41
C ASN A 131 -9.34 -0.89 36.98
N ASP A 132 -10.24 -0.61 37.92
CA ASP A 132 -11.55 0.00 37.61
C ASP A 132 -11.39 1.45 37.16
N VAL A 133 -10.45 2.19 37.76
CA VAL A 133 -10.15 3.58 37.40
C VAL A 133 -9.46 3.67 36.05
N ASP A 134 -8.44 2.82 35.82
CA ASP A 134 -7.75 2.73 34.54
C ASP A 134 -8.73 2.32 33.43
N TYR A 135 -9.64 1.37 33.71
CA TYR A 135 -10.67 0.96 32.76
C TYR A 135 -11.66 2.09 32.43
N PHE A 136 -12.12 2.87 33.43
CA PHE A 136 -12.93 4.06 33.18
C PHE A 136 -12.19 5.07 32.28
N ILE A 137 -10.92 5.35 32.58
CA ILE A 137 -10.10 6.32 31.83
C ILE A 137 -9.85 5.84 30.40
N GLN A 138 -9.72 4.54 30.17
CA GLN A 138 -9.56 3.96 28.84
C GLN A 138 -10.88 3.95 28.06
N LYS A 139 -12.03 3.82 28.72
CA LYS A 139 -13.35 3.70 28.07
C LYS A 139 -14.07 5.04 27.84
N GLN A 140 -13.55 6.16 28.35
CA GLN A 140 -14.17 7.48 28.15
C GLN A 140 -14.09 8.00 26.70
N TRP A 141 -13.00 7.70 25.98
CA TRP A 141 -12.63 8.41 24.73
C TRP A 141 -13.68 8.39 23.61
N PRO A 142 -14.38 7.28 23.32
CA PRO A 142 -15.37 7.23 22.25
C PRO A 142 -16.53 8.24 22.44
N PHE A 143 -16.85 8.60 23.68
CA PHE A 143 -17.94 9.53 24.00
C PHE A 143 -17.54 11.00 23.94
N LEU A 144 -16.27 11.31 23.66
CA LEU A 144 -15.71 12.66 23.76
C LEU A 144 -15.48 13.33 22.41
N ALA A 145 -16.08 12.81 21.34
CA ALA A 145 -16.00 13.43 20.03
C ALA A 145 -16.54 14.88 20.07
N PRO A 146 -15.81 15.86 19.52
CA PRO A 146 -16.19 17.27 19.59
C PRO A 146 -17.45 17.56 18.77
N ILE A 147 -18.21 18.56 19.20
CA ILE A 147 -19.28 19.20 18.41
C ILE A 147 -18.74 20.54 17.92
N PHE A 148 -18.73 20.77 16.61
CA PHE A 148 -18.20 21.98 16.00
C PHE A 148 -19.30 23.04 15.83
N GLU A 149 -19.58 23.80 16.89
CA GLU A 149 -20.71 24.75 16.97
C GLU A 149 -20.48 26.15 16.33
N GLY A 150 -19.44 26.32 15.49
CA GLY A 150 -19.25 27.53 14.68
C GLY A 150 -18.00 28.36 14.98
N GLU A 151 -17.22 27.98 15.98
CA GLU A 151 -15.86 28.52 16.18
C GLU A 151 -14.95 28.15 15.01
N PHE A 152 -13.92 28.96 14.74
CA PHE A 152 -12.97 28.63 13.70
C PHE A 152 -11.90 27.65 14.16
N GLU A 153 -11.34 27.90 15.36
CA GLU A 153 -10.18 27.19 15.88
C GLU A 153 -10.56 26.38 17.11
N TYR A 154 -10.24 25.09 17.09
CA TYR A 154 -10.47 24.16 18.20
C TYR A 154 -9.15 23.64 18.75
N VAL A 155 -9.06 23.51 20.07
CA VAL A 155 -7.93 22.85 20.74
C VAL A 155 -8.43 21.55 21.34
N LEU A 156 -7.98 20.44 20.77
CA LEU A 156 -8.36 19.09 21.16
C LEU A 156 -7.19 18.39 21.87
N GLN A 157 -7.52 17.52 22.81
CA GLN A 157 -6.52 16.62 23.39
C GLN A 157 -6.14 15.52 22.40
N GLN A 158 -4.90 15.01 22.50
CA GLN A 158 -4.34 14.04 21.56
C GLN A 158 -5.19 12.76 21.37
N ARG A 159 -5.93 12.33 22.40
CA ARG A 159 -6.73 11.10 22.40
C ARG A 159 -8.20 11.30 22.05
N VAL A 160 -8.65 12.54 21.86
CA VAL A 160 -10.03 12.83 21.46
C VAL A 160 -10.24 12.37 20.01
N PRO A 161 -11.19 11.45 19.74
CA PRO A 161 -11.47 11.00 18.39
C PRO A 161 -12.18 12.10 17.61
N LEU A 162 -11.91 12.18 16.30
CA LEU A 162 -12.69 13.01 15.39
C LEU A 162 -14.01 12.29 15.02
N PRO A 163 -15.12 13.01 14.83
CA PRO A 163 -16.42 12.43 14.49
C PRO A 163 -16.49 12.05 13.00
N LEU A 164 -15.58 11.18 12.53
CA LEU A 164 -15.44 10.80 11.12
C LEU A 164 -16.23 9.53 10.81
N VAL A 165 -17.25 9.66 9.98
CA VAL A 165 -18.03 8.54 9.43
C VAL A 165 -17.20 7.79 8.38
N LYS A 166 -16.47 8.54 7.55
CA LYS A 166 -15.64 8.02 6.46
C LYS A 166 -14.34 8.81 6.34
N GLN A 167 -13.26 8.10 5.96
CA GLN A 167 -11.99 8.71 5.60
C GLN A 167 -11.42 8.02 4.35
N GLY A 168 -11.22 8.81 3.30
CA GLY A 168 -10.55 8.40 2.07
C GLY A 168 -9.03 8.32 2.22
N ILE A 169 -8.37 7.82 1.18
CA ILE A 169 -6.92 7.61 1.19
C ILE A 169 -6.19 8.97 1.26
N PRO A 170 -5.28 9.18 2.23
CA PRO A 170 -4.53 10.43 2.33
C PRO A 170 -3.49 10.58 1.21
N ILE A 171 -3.49 11.74 0.58
CA ILE A 171 -2.49 12.20 -0.38
C ILE A 171 -1.41 12.97 0.39
N PHE A 172 -0.16 12.50 0.34
CA PHE A 172 0.95 13.09 1.09
C PHE A 172 1.70 14.17 0.29
N SER A 173 1.92 15.32 0.94
CA SER A 173 2.76 16.41 0.44
C SER A 173 3.70 16.88 1.56
N GLY A 174 4.95 16.41 1.52
CA GLY A 174 5.95 16.74 2.53
C GLY A 174 5.60 16.20 3.93
N PHE A 175 5.45 17.11 4.91
CA PHE A 175 5.03 16.77 6.28
C PHE A 175 3.51 16.95 6.50
N SER A 176 2.77 17.14 5.41
CA SER A 176 1.30 17.26 5.42
C SER A 176 0.66 16.14 4.61
N SER A 177 -0.58 15.79 4.95
CA SER A 177 -1.42 14.86 4.20
C SER A 177 -2.81 15.42 4.03
N VAL A 178 -3.43 15.24 2.86
CA VAL A 178 -4.82 15.64 2.59
C VAL A 178 -5.65 14.39 2.30
N SER A 179 -6.74 14.18 3.03
CA SER A 179 -7.70 13.10 2.75
C SER A 179 -9.11 13.65 2.60
N GLU A 180 -9.90 13.06 1.72
CA GLU A 180 -11.37 13.21 1.76
C GLU A 180 -11.88 12.62 3.06
N ILE A 181 -12.80 13.30 3.73
CA ILE A 181 -13.44 12.82 4.96
C ILE A 181 -14.93 13.12 4.91
N GLU A 182 -15.68 12.39 5.72
CA GLU A 182 -17.09 12.67 5.98
C GLU A 182 -17.30 12.82 7.49
N MET A 183 -17.75 13.99 7.92
CA MET A 183 -18.08 14.24 9.33
C MET A 183 -19.52 13.85 9.63
N HIS A 184 -19.74 13.31 10.84
CA HIS A 184 -21.09 12.95 11.28
C HIS A 184 -21.99 14.20 11.41
N PRO A 185 -23.21 14.21 10.83
CA PRO A 185 -24.09 15.39 10.81
C PRO A 185 -24.36 16.00 12.18
N ALA A 186 -24.50 15.18 13.23
CA ALA A 186 -24.73 15.66 14.60
C ALA A 186 -23.54 16.42 15.22
N HIS A 187 -22.37 16.45 14.57
CA HIS A 187 -21.15 17.08 15.08
C HIS A 187 -20.72 18.32 14.28
N VAL A 188 -21.46 18.69 13.23
CA VAL A 188 -21.21 19.88 12.40
C VAL A 188 -22.51 20.66 12.19
N PRO A 189 -22.48 21.98 11.92
CA PRO A 189 -23.69 22.76 11.68
C PRO A 189 -24.39 22.32 10.38
N GLU A 190 -25.73 22.35 10.34
CA GLU A 190 -26.53 21.93 9.17
C GLU A 190 -26.17 22.64 7.87
N GLN A 191 -25.61 23.86 7.94
CA GLN A 191 -25.24 24.66 6.76
C GLN A 191 -23.88 24.26 6.16
N VAL A 192 -23.17 23.30 6.76
CA VAL A 192 -21.82 22.88 6.35
C VAL A 192 -21.90 21.55 5.60
N GLU A 193 -21.21 21.45 4.46
CA GLU A 193 -21.11 20.18 3.73
C GLU A 193 -20.38 19.13 4.56
N HIS A 194 -20.98 17.94 4.66
CA HIS A 194 -20.45 16.82 5.44
C HIS A 194 -19.20 16.19 4.84
N SER A 195 -19.07 16.23 3.51
CA SER A 195 -17.88 15.79 2.77
C SER A 195 -16.87 16.94 2.68
N MET A 196 -15.68 16.72 3.23
CA MET A 196 -14.62 17.74 3.36
C MET A 196 -13.26 17.19 2.98
N ALA A 197 -12.32 18.08 2.67
CA ALA A 197 -10.90 17.78 2.68
C ALA A 197 -10.32 18.04 4.07
N MET A 198 -9.63 17.06 4.66
CA MET A 198 -8.85 17.24 5.88
C MET A 198 -7.35 17.27 5.54
N LYS A 199 -6.72 18.43 5.74
CA LYS A 199 -5.26 18.60 5.68
C LYS A 199 -4.67 18.44 7.08
N LYS A 200 -3.86 17.41 7.27
CA LYS A 200 -3.21 17.05 8.54
C LYS A 200 -1.71 17.32 8.48
N MET A 201 -1.14 17.87 9.55
CA MET A 201 0.30 18.11 9.72
C MET A 201 0.79 17.61 11.07
N GLU A 202 1.96 16.97 11.08
CA GLU A 202 2.61 16.49 12.30
C GLU A 202 3.67 17.50 12.79
N LEU A 203 3.64 17.81 14.09
CA LEU A 203 4.48 18.80 14.77
C LEU A 203 5.60 18.09 15.55
N GLU A 204 6.71 17.78 14.88
CA GLU A 204 7.85 17.07 15.46
C GLU A 204 9.00 17.98 15.87
N SER A 205 9.16 19.13 15.21
CA SER A 205 10.26 20.10 15.39
C SER A 205 9.76 21.51 15.74
N GLN A 206 10.62 22.33 16.33
CA GLN A 206 10.32 23.75 16.62
C GLN A 206 10.02 24.55 15.36
N ASP A 207 10.69 24.24 14.25
CA ASP A 207 10.45 24.89 12.96
C ASP A 207 9.07 24.54 12.39
N GLN A 208 8.62 23.29 12.51
CA GLN A 208 7.26 22.88 12.14
C GLN A 208 6.21 23.57 13.01
N ILE A 209 6.45 23.72 14.31
CA ILE A 209 5.54 24.45 15.21
C ILE A 209 5.45 25.91 14.81
N LYS A 210 6.58 26.57 14.53
CA LYS A 210 6.61 27.97 14.06
C LYS A 210 5.89 28.12 12.71
N TYR A 211 6.10 27.15 11.81
CA TYR A 211 5.44 27.09 10.51
C TYR A 211 3.92 26.94 10.64
N VAL A 212 3.44 25.97 11.43
CA VAL A 212 1.99 25.74 11.60
C VAL A 212 1.32 26.92 12.30
N LYS A 213 1.97 27.57 13.26
CA LYS A 213 1.45 28.83 13.84
C LYS A 213 1.25 29.91 12.78
N LYS A 214 2.20 30.01 11.84
CA LYS A 214 2.09 30.93 10.70
C LYS A 214 1.00 30.49 9.72
N GLU A 215 0.86 29.19 9.45
CA GLU A 215 -0.20 28.66 8.58
C GLU A 215 -1.58 28.91 9.19
N MET A 216 -1.76 28.68 10.50
CA MET A 216 -2.99 29.00 11.21
C MET A 216 -3.35 30.48 11.06
N ALA A 217 -2.40 31.39 11.34
CA ALA A 217 -2.62 32.84 11.19
C ALA A 217 -2.97 33.24 9.75
N ASN A 218 -2.32 32.62 8.75
CA ASN A 218 -2.62 32.85 7.34
C ASN A 218 -4.02 32.36 6.98
N VAL A 219 -4.39 31.14 7.37
CA VAL A 219 -5.70 30.55 7.07
C VAL A 219 -6.80 31.37 7.73
N THR A 220 -6.64 31.78 8.99
CA THR A 220 -7.58 32.65 9.72
C THR A 220 -7.78 33.98 8.99
N SER A 221 -6.69 34.58 8.48
CA SER A 221 -6.76 35.83 7.74
C SER A 221 -7.36 35.69 6.34
N LEU A 222 -7.06 34.59 5.65
CA LEU A 222 -7.58 34.28 4.31
C LEU A 222 -9.06 33.91 4.34
N ARG A 223 -9.54 33.30 5.42
CA ARG A 223 -10.96 33.00 5.62
C ARG A 223 -11.84 34.25 5.57
N LEU A 224 -11.31 35.40 6.02
CA LEU A 224 -12.00 36.69 5.97
C LEU A 224 -12.08 37.29 4.55
N LEU A 225 -11.35 36.73 3.59
CA LEU A 225 -11.41 37.16 2.20
C LEU A 225 -12.51 36.39 1.49
N ASP A 226 -13.62 37.08 1.21
CA ASP A 226 -14.70 36.52 0.43
C ASP A 226 -14.44 36.66 -1.08
N HIS A 227 -14.17 35.55 -1.75
CA HIS A 227 -13.97 35.52 -3.20
C HIS A 227 -14.31 34.14 -3.78
N ASP A 228 -15.05 34.12 -4.90
CA ASP A 228 -15.55 32.90 -5.53
C ASP A 228 -14.45 31.96 -6.05
N HIS A 229 -13.26 32.51 -6.28
CA HIS A 229 -12.08 31.80 -6.80
C HIS A 229 -10.99 31.53 -5.74
N LEU A 230 -11.31 31.64 -4.44
CA LEU A 230 -10.43 31.24 -3.33
C LEU A 230 -11.10 30.13 -2.51
N VAL A 231 -10.35 29.09 -2.16
CA VAL A 231 -10.83 28.05 -1.23
C VAL A 231 -10.77 28.61 0.19
N LYS A 232 -11.88 28.50 0.91
CA LYS A 232 -11.98 28.93 2.32
C LYS A 232 -11.88 27.74 3.25
N ALA A 233 -11.15 27.90 4.34
CA ALA A 233 -11.18 26.92 5.42
C ALA A 233 -12.52 26.98 6.17
N ILE A 234 -13.06 25.80 6.45
CA ILE A 234 -14.28 25.60 7.22
C ILE A 234 -13.94 25.81 8.70
N LEU A 235 -12.99 25.02 9.22
CA LEU A 235 -12.47 25.08 10.57
C LEU A 235 -11.02 24.58 10.64
N ALA A 236 -10.36 24.83 11.76
CA ALA A 236 -9.03 24.35 12.08
C ALA A 236 -8.97 23.79 13.51
N CYS A 237 -8.10 22.81 13.73
CA CYS A 237 -7.98 22.09 14.98
C CYS A 237 -6.50 21.83 15.31
N ASN A 238 -6.10 22.11 16.56
CA ASN A 238 -4.85 21.63 17.12
C ASN A 238 -5.14 20.44 18.04
N ARG A 239 -4.63 19.26 17.69
CA ARG A 239 -4.82 18.02 18.45
C ARG A 239 -3.48 17.44 18.91
N GLY A 240 -3.05 17.79 20.11
CA GLY A 240 -1.74 17.36 20.64
C GLY A 240 -0.59 17.86 19.74
N LYS A 241 0.09 16.93 19.06
CA LYS A 241 1.16 17.24 18.07
C LYS A 241 0.65 17.33 16.63
N GLN A 242 -0.65 17.38 16.42
CA GLN A 242 -1.25 17.46 15.08
C GLN A 242 -1.92 18.81 14.88
N ALA A 243 -1.76 19.38 13.70
CA ALA A 243 -2.60 20.48 13.22
C ALA A 243 -3.44 19.99 12.05
N LEU A 244 -4.74 20.25 12.13
CA LEU A 244 -5.77 19.78 11.21
C LEU A 244 -6.49 20.99 10.63
N PHE A 245 -6.61 21.06 9.32
CA PHE A 245 -7.35 22.10 8.60
C PHE A 245 -8.40 21.44 7.73
N PHE A 246 -9.62 21.96 7.76
CA PHE A 246 -10.75 21.40 7.04
C PHE A 246 -11.20 22.36 5.96
N PHE A 247 -11.33 21.88 4.73
CA PHE A 247 -11.71 22.65 3.55
C PHE A 247 -12.87 21.96 2.83
N PRO A 248 -13.65 22.69 2.01
CA PRO A 248 -14.63 22.08 1.11
C PRO A 248 -13.95 21.07 0.19
N TRP A 249 -14.56 19.91 -0.01
CA TRP A 249 -14.03 18.89 -0.92
C TRP A 249 -14.28 19.29 -2.39
N ALA A 250 -13.23 19.28 -3.20
CA ALA A 250 -13.32 19.61 -4.62
C ALA A 250 -13.69 18.36 -5.43
N LYS A 251 -15.00 18.10 -5.60
CA LYS A 251 -15.50 16.94 -6.34
C LYS A 251 -14.95 16.82 -7.78
N GLY A 252 -14.61 17.93 -8.42
CA GLY A 252 -14.03 17.94 -9.77
C GLY A 252 -12.52 17.68 -9.82
N GLY A 253 -11.87 17.47 -8.68
CA GLY A 253 -10.41 17.29 -8.57
C GLY A 253 -9.63 18.58 -8.78
N ASP A 254 -8.42 18.45 -9.35
CA ASP A 254 -7.52 19.56 -9.67
C ASP A 254 -7.44 19.83 -11.18
N LEU A 255 -7.01 21.05 -11.52
CA LEU A 255 -6.96 21.51 -12.91
C LEU A 255 -5.95 20.72 -13.75
N TYR A 256 -4.84 20.24 -13.17
CA TYR A 256 -3.86 19.44 -13.91
C TYR A 256 -4.51 18.17 -14.46
N ASN A 257 -5.24 17.44 -13.61
CA ASN A 257 -5.97 16.24 -14.02
C ASN A 257 -7.12 16.57 -14.98
N PHE A 258 -7.85 17.66 -14.74
CA PHE A 258 -8.95 18.08 -15.61
C PHE A 258 -8.50 18.30 -17.06
N LEU A 259 -7.42 19.06 -17.28
CA LEU A 259 -6.88 19.32 -18.62
C LEU A 259 -6.39 18.04 -19.32
N LYS A 260 -5.97 17.03 -18.55
CA LYS A 260 -5.46 15.76 -19.06
C LYS A 260 -6.57 14.77 -19.43
N THR A 261 -7.72 14.84 -18.77
CA THR A 261 -8.82 13.87 -18.93
C THR A 261 -9.94 14.35 -19.83
N ASN A 262 -10.27 15.64 -19.81
CA ASN A 262 -11.44 16.18 -20.52
C ASN A 262 -11.11 16.62 -21.95
N SER A 263 -12.04 16.37 -22.89
CA SER A 263 -12.02 16.89 -24.27
C SER A 263 -12.69 18.27 -24.35
N THR A 264 -12.42 18.98 -25.44
CA THR A 264 -12.97 20.32 -25.71
C THR A 264 -13.62 20.34 -27.08
N GLU A 265 -14.89 20.75 -27.16
CA GLU A 265 -15.53 21.13 -28.42
C GLU A 265 -16.41 22.37 -28.23
N GLY A 266 -16.25 23.36 -29.10
CA GLY A 266 -17.19 24.49 -29.24
C GLY A 266 -16.86 25.79 -28.49
N MET A 267 -17.69 26.80 -28.76
CA MET A 267 -17.57 28.19 -28.26
C MET A 267 -17.72 28.29 -26.73
N THR A 268 -18.50 27.39 -26.14
CA THR A 268 -18.81 27.33 -24.69
C THR A 268 -17.56 27.10 -23.83
N SER A 269 -16.61 26.27 -24.29
CA SER A 269 -15.37 26.01 -23.55
C SER A 269 -14.44 27.22 -23.48
N ILE A 270 -14.39 28.05 -24.54
CA ILE A 270 -13.55 29.26 -24.59
C ILE A 270 -14.11 30.35 -23.68
N ILE A 271 -15.43 30.52 -23.69
CA ILE A 271 -16.13 31.48 -22.83
C ILE A 271 -15.96 31.09 -21.37
N TRP A 272 -16.20 29.82 -21.03
CA TRP A 272 -15.98 29.30 -19.69
C TRP A 272 -14.53 29.51 -19.24
N MET A 273 -13.55 29.16 -20.07
CA MET A 273 -12.13 29.38 -19.80
C MET A 273 -11.84 30.85 -19.50
N LEU A 274 -12.36 31.78 -20.31
CA LEU A 274 -12.14 33.20 -20.12
C LEU A 274 -12.75 33.71 -18.79
N ASP A 275 -13.96 33.27 -18.44
CA ASP A 275 -14.56 33.59 -17.14
C ASP A 275 -13.71 33.05 -15.98
N GLN A 276 -13.14 31.84 -16.10
CA GLN A 276 -12.22 31.31 -15.09
C GLN A 276 -10.91 32.12 -15.00
N MET A 277 -10.33 32.53 -16.13
CA MET A 277 -9.10 33.34 -16.17
C MET A 277 -9.31 34.72 -15.51
N VAL A 278 -10.45 35.36 -15.79
CA VAL A 278 -10.84 36.63 -15.15
C VAL A 278 -10.97 36.45 -13.63
N GLY A 279 -11.62 35.38 -13.20
CA GLY A 279 -11.84 35.05 -11.80
C GLY A 279 -10.57 34.72 -11.02
N LEU A 280 -9.68 33.88 -11.58
CA LEU A 280 -8.38 33.56 -10.98
C LEU A 280 -7.50 34.80 -10.85
N CYS A 281 -7.49 35.67 -11.87
CA CYS A 281 -6.73 36.91 -11.82
C CYS A 281 -7.32 37.93 -10.82
N SER A 282 -8.65 37.95 -10.66
CA SER A 282 -9.33 38.75 -9.63
C SER A 282 -8.93 38.31 -8.23
N ALA A 283 -8.95 36.99 -7.97
CA ALA A 283 -8.50 36.42 -6.71
C ALA A 283 -7.05 36.79 -6.41
N LEU A 284 -6.17 36.69 -7.41
CA LEU A 284 -4.77 37.05 -7.24
C LEU A 284 -4.57 38.55 -6.99
N SER A 285 -5.39 39.42 -7.60
CA SER A 285 -5.40 40.85 -7.29
C SER A 285 -5.79 41.10 -5.84
N LEU A 286 -6.84 40.45 -5.34
CA LEU A 286 -7.28 40.58 -3.95
C LEU A 286 -6.20 40.13 -2.97
N LEU A 287 -5.55 38.99 -3.23
CA LEU A 287 -4.42 38.51 -2.42
C LEU A 287 -3.28 39.53 -2.41
N ALA A 288 -2.91 40.04 -3.58
CA ALA A 288 -1.86 41.05 -3.70
C ALA A 288 -2.20 42.32 -2.91
N ASP A 289 -3.43 42.83 -2.99
CA ASP A 289 -3.89 44.04 -2.27
C ASP A 289 -3.84 43.85 -0.75
N LYS A 290 -4.08 42.63 -0.28
CA LYS A 290 -3.98 42.24 1.13
C LYS A 290 -2.56 41.88 1.57
N GLY A 291 -1.58 42.03 0.68
CA GLY A 291 -0.16 41.79 0.97
C GLY A 291 0.25 40.32 0.91
N TYR A 292 -0.63 39.42 0.43
CA TYR A 292 -0.33 38.01 0.26
C TYR A 292 0.35 37.72 -1.09
N ARG A 293 1.16 36.67 -1.07
CA ARG A 293 1.76 36.03 -2.24
C ARG A 293 1.50 34.53 -2.14
N HIS A 294 1.05 33.91 -3.22
CA HIS A 294 0.85 32.47 -3.27
C HIS A 294 2.20 31.73 -3.29
N GLY A 295 3.05 32.00 -4.29
CA GLY A 295 4.42 31.50 -4.44
C GLY A 295 4.61 30.03 -4.82
N ASP A 296 3.54 29.29 -5.18
CA ASP A 296 3.59 27.93 -5.76
C ASP A 296 2.33 27.71 -6.63
N LEU A 297 1.92 28.73 -7.39
CA LEU A 297 0.71 28.64 -8.19
C LEU A 297 0.95 27.75 -9.41
N LYS A 298 0.15 26.69 -9.56
CA LYS A 298 0.24 25.68 -10.62
C LYS A 298 -1.12 25.01 -10.81
N PRO A 299 -1.37 24.28 -11.92
CA PRO A 299 -2.68 23.66 -12.16
C PRO A 299 -3.10 22.69 -11.05
N ALA A 300 -2.17 21.98 -10.42
CA ALA A 300 -2.47 21.09 -9.28
C ALA A 300 -2.97 21.83 -8.01
N ASN A 301 -2.70 23.14 -7.88
CA ASN A 301 -3.15 23.97 -6.75
C ASN A 301 -4.40 24.83 -7.12
N ILE A 302 -5.06 24.49 -8.22
CA ILE A 302 -6.32 25.10 -8.67
C ILE A 302 -7.37 23.99 -8.74
N LEU A 303 -8.38 24.07 -7.88
CA LEU A 303 -9.37 23.01 -7.65
C LEU A 303 -10.70 23.30 -8.35
N LEU A 304 -11.43 22.25 -8.74
CA LEU A 304 -12.70 22.34 -9.46
C LEU A 304 -13.91 22.07 -8.55
N PHE A 305 -14.80 23.07 -8.44
CA PHE A 305 -16.04 22.98 -7.67
C PHE A 305 -17.26 23.01 -8.57
N PRO A 306 -18.17 22.03 -8.49
CA PRO A 306 -19.34 21.96 -9.37
C PRO A 306 -20.31 23.14 -9.12
N GLU A 307 -20.91 23.65 -10.19
CA GLU A 307 -21.92 24.70 -10.16
C GLU A 307 -23.30 24.16 -10.54
N LYS A 308 -24.37 24.86 -10.12
CA LYS A 308 -25.76 24.49 -10.44
C LYS A 308 -26.04 24.43 -11.95
N SER A 309 -25.24 25.14 -12.75
CA SER A 309 -25.29 25.15 -14.22
C SER A 309 -24.71 23.89 -14.87
N GLY A 310 -24.10 22.97 -14.12
CA GLY A 310 -23.36 21.81 -14.66
C GLY A 310 -21.91 22.11 -15.06
N SER A 311 -21.45 23.35 -14.90
CA SER A 311 -20.04 23.77 -15.09
C SER A 311 -19.22 23.63 -13.81
N TYR A 312 -17.89 23.81 -13.90
CA TYR A 312 -17.02 23.93 -12.73
C TYR A 312 -16.55 25.37 -12.49
N ARG A 313 -16.38 25.74 -11.22
CA ARG A 313 -15.73 26.95 -10.75
C ARG A 313 -14.31 26.61 -10.27
N LEU A 314 -13.30 27.30 -10.81
CA LEU A 314 -11.91 27.10 -10.40
C LEU A 314 -11.56 27.91 -9.16
N LYS A 315 -11.02 27.29 -8.12
CA LYS A 315 -10.61 27.98 -6.90
C LYS A 315 -9.15 27.70 -6.55
N ILE A 316 -8.42 28.75 -6.18
CA ILE A 316 -7.03 28.65 -5.73
C ILE A 316 -7.02 28.11 -4.29
N THR A 317 -6.18 27.09 -4.04
CA THR A 317 -5.92 26.54 -2.71
C THR A 317 -4.48 26.84 -2.26
N ASP A 318 -4.12 26.50 -1.02
CA ASP A 318 -2.73 26.54 -0.52
C ASP A 318 -2.04 27.92 -0.61
N VAL A 319 -2.81 28.99 -0.38
CA VAL A 319 -2.32 30.37 -0.40
C VAL A 319 -1.43 30.66 0.82
N GLY A 320 -0.26 31.28 0.59
CA GLY A 320 0.59 31.83 1.67
C GLY A 320 1.66 30.87 2.24
N LEU A 321 1.96 29.77 1.55
CA LEU A 321 2.89 28.71 2.02
C LEU A 321 4.39 28.97 1.66
N SER A 322 4.74 30.14 1.12
CA SER A 322 5.82 30.33 0.13
C SER A 322 7.22 30.76 0.57
N LYS A 323 7.72 30.40 1.75
CA LYS A 323 9.19 30.50 1.99
C LYS A 323 9.78 29.19 2.49
N LEU A 324 9.26 28.66 3.59
CA LEU A 324 9.74 27.40 4.16
C LEU A 324 9.30 26.15 3.39
N HIS A 325 8.15 26.15 2.69
CA HIS A 325 7.76 25.01 1.85
C HIS A 325 8.70 24.84 0.64
N ILE A 326 9.26 25.94 0.14
CA ILE A 326 10.22 25.96 -0.96
C ILE A 326 11.60 25.48 -0.48
N LEU A 327 12.07 25.99 0.67
CA LEU A 327 13.34 25.59 1.29
C LEU A 327 13.33 24.16 1.86
N ALA A 328 12.20 23.72 2.42
CA ALA A 328 12.00 22.33 2.85
C ALA A 328 11.81 21.37 1.67
N THR A 329 11.43 21.87 0.49
CA THR A 329 11.39 21.09 -0.76
C THR A 329 12.73 21.08 -1.48
N SER A 330 13.55 22.14 -1.37
CA SER A 330 14.90 22.21 -1.95
C SER A 330 15.90 21.33 -1.19
N ARG A 331 15.93 21.40 0.16
CA ARG A 331 16.77 20.56 1.04
C ARG A 331 16.51 19.04 0.93
N ARG A 332 15.47 18.62 0.18
CA ARG A 332 15.17 17.22 -0.12
C ARG A 332 15.87 16.79 -1.40
N LEU A 333 17.20 16.69 -1.42
CA LEU A 333 17.92 15.97 -2.46
C LEU A 333 17.52 14.48 -2.40
N ASN A 334 16.39 14.13 -3.02
CA ASN A 334 16.01 12.85 -3.66
C ASN A 334 14.50 12.54 -3.48
N GLY A 335 13.77 12.44 -4.60
CA GLY A 335 12.63 11.54 -4.69
C GLY A 335 11.19 12.06 -4.49
N THR A 336 10.79 13.25 -4.98
CA THR A 336 9.35 13.54 -5.19
C THR A 336 9.04 14.00 -6.61
N THR A 337 7.95 13.50 -7.21
CA THR A 337 7.38 14.02 -8.47
C THR A 337 6.92 15.49 -8.34
N ALA A 338 6.70 15.98 -7.13
CA ALA A 338 6.38 17.37 -6.83
C ALA A 338 7.56 18.34 -7.02
N LYS A 339 8.81 17.90 -6.81
CA LYS A 339 10.02 18.73 -7.03
C LYS A 339 10.10 19.32 -8.44
N ALA A 340 9.53 18.57 -9.36
CA ALA A 340 9.53 18.81 -10.78
C ALA A 340 8.44 19.79 -11.23
N THR A 341 7.17 19.49 -10.88
CA THR A 341 6.04 20.35 -11.24
C THR A 341 6.12 21.72 -10.57
N THR A 342 6.71 21.83 -9.37
CA THR A 342 6.91 23.12 -8.68
C THR A 342 7.92 24.05 -9.37
N ARG A 343 9.01 23.51 -9.97
CA ARG A 343 9.97 24.36 -10.71
C ARG A 343 9.44 24.83 -12.07
N ARG A 344 8.56 24.05 -12.71
CA ARG A 344 8.03 24.34 -14.07
C ARG A 344 7.41 25.74 -14.19
N TYR A 345 6.58 26.11 -13.23
CA TYR A 345 5.83 27.38 -13.22
C TYR A 345 6.59 28.53 -12.53
N SER A 346 7.82 28.28 -12.06
CA SER A 346 8.61 29.29 -11.33
C SER A 346 9.19 30.35 -12.29
N PRO A 347 9.15 31.65 -11.92
CA PRO A 347 9.73 32.74 -12.71
C PRO A 347 11.26 32.80 -12.59
N PRO A 348 11.94 33.59 -13.44
CA PRO A 348 13.40 33.77 -13.39
C PRO A 348 13.96 34.23 -12.04
N GLU A 349 13.31 35.18 -11.37
CA GLU A 349 13.77 35.68 -10.07
C GLU A 349 13.68 34.65 -8.92
N PHE A 350 13.13 33.46 -9.17
CA PHE A 350 13.16 32.35 -8.23
C PHE A 350 14.60 31.85 -7.99
N ASP A 351 15.47 31.97 -8.99
CA ASP A 351 16.88 31.52 -8.89
C ASP A 351 17.68 32.38 -7.92
N LEU A 352 17.24 33.61 -7.61
CA LEU A 352 17.86 34.47 -6.58
C LEU A 352 17.79 33.87 -5.17
N LEU A 353 16.93 32.88 -4.94
CA LEU A 353 16.84 32.21 -3.65
C LEU A 353 17.90 31.13 -3.44
N PHE A 354 18.66 30.80 -4.49
CA PHE A 354 19.64 29.72 -4.49
C PHE A 354 21.00 30.22 -4.98
N ASP A 355 22.08 29.63 -4.49
CA ASP A 355 23.43 29.84 -5.00
C ASP A 355 23.70 28.98 -6.26
N ASP A 356 24.90 29.09 -6.81
CA ASP A 356 25.33 28.38 -8.02
C ASP A 356 25.34 26.84 -7.82
N ASP A 357 25.44 26.37 -6.57
CA ASP A 357 25.37 24.95 -6.20
C ASP A 357 23.92 24.46 -6.00
N GLY A 358 22.95 25.37 -6.10
CA GLY A 358 21.52 25.08 -5.96
C GLY A 358 21.04 25.00 -4.51
N GLU A 359 21.87 25.43 -3.55
CA GLU A 359 21.56 25.52 -2.13
C GLU A 359 20.98 26.90 -1.80
N PRO A 360 20.11 27.01 -0.78
CA PRO A 360 19.58 28.31 -0.39
C PRO A 360 20.66 29.26 0.11
N VAL A 361 20.67 30.49 -0.41
CA VAL A 361 21.59 31.54 0.06
C VAL A 361 21.38 31.79 1.56
N GLU A 362 22.44 32.04 2.34
CA GLU A 362 22.39 32.23 3.81
C GLU A 362 21.36 33.29 4.24
N ASP A 363 21.21 34.37 3.45
CA ASP A 363 20.22 35.45 3.67
C ASP A 363 18.93 35.31 2.83
N SER A 364 18.63 34.12 2.30
CA SER A 364 17.43 33.89 1.47
C SER A 364 16.12 34.23 2.18
N ASP A 365 16.10 34.19 3.52
CA ASP A 365 14.97 34.64 4.34
C ASP A 365 14.70 36.15 4.24
N ASP A 366 15.71 36.95 3.90
CA ASP A 366 15.59 38.41 3.71
C ASP A 366 15.28 38.82 2.26
N ILE A 367 15.42 37.90 1.30
CA ILE A 367 15.10 38.16 -0.11
C ILE A 367 13.58 38.35 -0.27
N LYS A 368 13.18 39.57 -0.66
CA LYS A 368 11.77 39.95 -0.88
C LYS A 368 11.39 39.82 -2.35
N LEU A 369 10.96 38.62 -2.79
CA LEU A 369 10.42 38.46 -4.15
C LEU A 369 9.09 39.20 -4.31
N SER A 370 8.94 39.84 -5.47
CA SER A 370 7.76 40.64 -5.85
C SER A 370 6.47 39.82 -5.88
N ARG A 371 5.33 40.48 -5.65
CA ARG A 371 3.98 39.89 -5.87
C ARG A 371 3.72 39.56 -7.35
N LYS A 372 4.51 40.13 -8.28
CA LYS A 372 4.48 39.80 -9.71
C LYS A 372 5.04 38.40 -10.01
N PHE A 373 5.58 37.71 -9.01
CA PHE A 373 5.94 36.29 -9.07
C PHE A 373 4.73 35.42 -9.47
N ASP A 374 3.59 35.64 -8.82
CA ASP A 374 2.39 34.85 -9.06
C ASP A 374 1.74 35.18 -10.42
N VAL A 375 1.98 36.39 -10.94
CA VAL A 375 1.53 36.81 -12.27
C VAL A 375 2.21 35.97 -13.36
N TRP A 376 3.52 35.71 -13.23
CA TRP A 376 4.23 34.79 -14.13
C TRP A 376 3.67 33.36 -14.04
N SER A 377 3.51 32.86 -12.82
CA SER A 377 3.03 31.51 -12.57
C SER A 377 1.64 31.29 -13.17
N LEU A 378 0.74 32.26 -13.01
CA LEU A 378 -0.59 32.25 -13.63
C LEU A 378 -0.52 32.37 -15.16
N GLY A 379 0.45 33.12 -15.70
CA GLY A 379 0.68 33.22 -17.15
C GLY A 379 1.04 31.87 -17.78
N CYS A 380 1.84 31.05 -17.09
CA CYS A 380 2.15 29.69 -17.51
C CYS A 380 0.89 28.80 -17.55
N VAL A 381 0.04 28.89 -16.52
CA VAL A 381 -1.26 28.19 -16.48
C VAL A 381 -2.18 28.64 -17.63
N PHE A 382 -2.17 29.93 -17.96
CA PHE A 382 -2.97 30.48 -19.07
C PHE A 382 -2.52 29.96 -20.42
N ILE A 383 -1.21 29.80 -20.67
CA ILE A 383 -0.72 29.15 -21.90
C ILE A 383 -1.25 27.70 -21.99
N GLU A 384 -1.21 26.95 -20.91
CA GLU A 384 -1.74 25.57 -20.88
C GLU A 384 -3.25 25.52 -21.15
N PHE A 385 -4.02 26.49 -20.63
CA PHE A 385 -5.43 26.65 -20.95
C PHE A 385 -5.68 26.95 -22.43
N LEU A 386 -4.87 27.83 -23.04
CA LEU A 386 -4.99 28.17 -24.45
C LEU A 386 -4.66 26.96 -25.35
N ILE A 387 -3.61 26.20 -25.02
CA ILE A 387 -3.28 24.95 -25.72
C ILE A 387 -4.43 23.96 -25.62
N TRP A 388 -4.91 23.68 -24.40
CA TRP A 388 -5.99 22.72 -24.19
C TRP A 388 -7.29 23.14 -24.90
N SER A 389 -7.67 24.41 -24.83
CA SER A 389 -8.93 24.91 -25.41
C SER A 389 -8.92 25.04 -26.94
N LYS A 390 -7.76 25.32 -27.56
CA LYS A 390 -7.66 25.53 -29.02
C LYS A 390 -7.07 24.37 -29.79
N LEU A 391 -6.04 23.75 -29.26
CA LEU A 391 -5.35 22.63 -29.91
C LEU A 391 -5.90 21.28 -29.43
N GLY A 392 -6.68 21.28 -28.34
CA GLY A 392 -7.36 20.12 -27.81
C GLY A 392 -6.50 19.29 -26.86
N ARG A 393 -7.12 18.26 -26.30
CA ARG A 393 -6.56 17.39 -25.26
C ARG A 393 -5.24 16.71 -25.66
N GLN A 394 -5.14 16.25 -26.92
CA GLN A 394 -3.96 15.51 -27.37
C GLN A 394 -2.72 16.41 -27.43
N GLU A 395 -2.87 17.61 -27.97
CA GLU A 395 -1.81 18.62 -28.07
C GLU A 395 -1.36 19.11 -26.69
N TYR A 396 -2.30 19.28 -25.76
CA TYR A 396 -1.96 19.54 -24.35
C TYR A 396 -1.14 18.40 -23.74
N LYS A 397 -1.53 17.13 -23.93
CA LYS A 397 -0.75 15.97 -23.43
C LYS A 397 0.65 15.92 -24.02
N GLU A 398 0.81 16.26 -25.29
CA GLU A 398 2.11 16.29 -25.95
C GLU A 398 2.99 17.44 -25.44
N PHE A 399 2.40 18.63 -25.24
CA PHE A 399 3.09 19.73 -24.59
C PHE A 399 3.53 19.34 -23.17
N ASP A 400 2.63 18.77 -22.37
CA ASP A 400 2.92 18.29 -21.01
C ASP A 400 4.06 17.25 -20.98
N ARG A 401 4.06 16.27 -21.89
CA ARG A 401 5.15 15.29 -22.03
C ARG A 401 6.47 15.93 -22.43
N SER A 402 6.46 16.95 -23.30
CA SER A 402 7.68 17.62 -23.76
C SER A 402 8.32 18.48 -22.66
N MET A 403 7.49 19.03 -21.78
CA MET A 403 7.87 19.79 -20.59
C MET A 403 8.14 18.85 -19.39
N LYS A 404 9.18 17.99 -19.54
CA LYS A 404 9.65 17.06 -18.49
C LYS A 404 9.73 17.73 -17.12
N SER A 405 9.60 16.89 -16.10
CA SER A 405 9.55 17.20 -14.68
C SER A 405 10.55 18.31 -14.21
N HIS A 406 11.81 18.36 -14.66
CA HIS A 406 12.82 19.35 -14.22
C HIS A 406 12.88 20.64 -15.07
N ARG A 407 12.02 20.80 -16.08
CA ARG A 407 12.10 21.89 -17.08
C ARG A 407 11.15 23.04 -16.72
N ARG A 408 11.54 24.26 -17.11
CA ARG A 408 10.84 25.50 -16.80
C ARG A 408 10.24 26.13 -18.06
N PHE A 409 9.26 27.01 -17.88
CA PHE A 409 8.73 27.81 -18.99
C PHE A 409 9.77 28.79 -19.57
N TRP A 410 10.85 29.06 -18.83
CA TRP A 410 11.98 29.91 -19.25
C TRP A 410 13.30 29.14 -19.22
N ASN A 411 14.28 29.63 -19.98
CA ASN A 411 15.63 29.06 -20.06
C ASN A 411 16.66 30.11 -19.64
N SER A 412 17.45 29.80 -18.60
CA SER A 412 18.48 30.70 -18.08
C SER A 412 19.62 30.94 -19.04
N ALA A 413 20.01 29.96 -19.85
CA ALA A 413 21.07 30.12 -20.83
C ALA A 413 20.68 31.02 -22.02
N GLN A 414 19.37 31.18 -22.27
CA GLN A 414 18.85 31.98 -23.38
C GLN A 414 18.26 33.32 -22.92
N GLU A 415 18.13 33.53 -21.61
CA GLU A 415 17.43 34.68 -21.00
C GLU A 415 16.04 34.93 -21.62
N ASP A 416 15.32 33.86 -21.99
CA ASP A 416 14.05 33.94 -22.70
C ASP A 416 13.17 32.70 -22.41
N LEU A 417 11.94 32.69 -22.94
CA LEU A 417 11.05 31.54 -22.93
C LEU A 417 11.71 30.34 -23.60
N ASP A 418 11.44 29.16 -23.02
CA ASP A 418 11.96 27.90 -23.53
C ASP A 418 11.49 27.66 -24.98
N THR A 419 12.41 27.21 -25.84
CA THR A 419 12.14 26.91 -27.26
C THR A 419 10.86 26.09 -27.49
N ARG A 420 10.57 25.10 -26.63
CA ARG A 420 9.37 24.25 -26.76
C ARG A 420 8.08 25.01 -26.46
N VAL A 421 8.14 25.95 -25.52
CA VAL A 421 7.02 26.85 -25.22
C VAL A 421 6.79 27.77 -26.42
N LYS A 422 7.86 28.33 -27.01
CA LYS A 422 7.77 29.14 -28.23
C LYS A 422 7.20 28.36 -29.41
N ASP A 423 7.61 27.11 -29.61
CA ASP A 423 7.08 26.24 -30.67
C ASP A 423 5.56 26.04 -30.50
N ARG A 424 5.08 25.81 -29.27
CA ARG A 424 3.64 25.68 -29.01
C ARG A 424 2.88 26.99 -29.14
N ILE A 425 3.49 28.11 -28.79
CA ILE A 425 2.93 29.44 -29.06
C ILE A 425 2.80 29.68 -30.57
N GLN A 426 3.77 29.23 -31.38
CA GLN A 426 3.69 29.31 -32.84
C GLN A 426 2.55 28.44 -33.39
N ASN A 427 2.40 27.20 -32.89
CA ASN A 427 1.27 26.34 -33.25
C ASN A 427 -0.09 26.97 -32.88
N LEU A 428 -0.18 27.58 -31.70
CA LEU A 428 -1.35 28.35 -31.28
C LEU A 428 -1.64 29.48 -32.27
N ASN A 429 -0.64 30.31 -32.59
CA ASN A 429 -0.79 31.40 -33.57
C ASN A 429 -1.23 30.90 -34.95
N GLY A 430 -0.70 29.76 -35.40
CA GLY A 430 -1.09 29.13 -36.66
C GLY A 430 -2.53 28.58 -36.68
N SER A 431 -3.09 28.29 -35.50
CA SER A 431 -4.47 27.79 -35.35
C SER A 431 -5.55 28.89 -35.31
N ILE A 432 -5.14 30.15 -35.10
CA ILE A 432 -6.04 31.31 -34.99
C ILE A 432 -6.63 31.64 -36.37
N LYS A 433 -7.96 31.62 -36.48
CA LYS A 433 -8.70 32.03 -37.68
C LYS A 433 -9.34 33.42 -37.49
N ASP A 434 -9.94 33.99 -38.53
CA ASP A 434 -10.67 35.26 -38.46
C ASP A 434 -12.06 35.09 -37.82
N THR A 435 -12.13 34.54 -36.62
CA THR A 435 -13.36 34.40 -35.84
C THR A 435 -13.32 35.28 -34.59
N PRO A 436 -14.47 35.74 -34.04
CA PRO A 436 -14.50 36.50 -32.80
C PRO A 436 -13.79 35.77 -31.63
N CYS A 437 -13.98 34.46 -31.49
CA CYS A 437 -13.34 33.67 -30.43
C CYS A 437 -11.83 33.49 -30.63
N ASP A 438 -11.37 33.37 -31.86
CA ASP A 438 -9.94 33.32 -32.17
C ASP A 438 -9.28 34.68 -31.93
N LYS A 439 -9.95 35.80 -32.24
CA LYS A 439 -9.51 37.14 -31.86
C LYS A 439 -9.41 37.31 -30.34
N ALA A 440 -10.34 36.72 -29.58
CA ALA A 440 -10.28 36.71 -28.12
C ALA A 440 -9.04 35.96 -27.63
N VAL A 441 -8.81 34.75 -28.14
CA VAL A 441 -7.61 33.96 -27.83
C VAL A 441 -6.33 34.68 -28.23
N GLN A 442 -6.30 35.34 -29.39
CA GLN A 442 -5.15 36.12 -29.83
C GLN A 442 -4.85 37.27 -28.85
N ARG A 443 -5.87 38.04 -28.45
CA ARG A 443 -5.72 39.14 -27.48
C ARG A 443 -5.24 38.63 -26.12
N ILE A 444 -5.73 37.47 -25.67
CA ILE A 444 -5.29 36.83 -24.42
C ILE A 444 -3.84 36.36 -24.55
N LEU A 445 -3.47 35.72 -25.66
CA LEU A 445 -2.11 35.26 -25.90
C LEU A 445 -1.13 36.44 -25.91
N THR A 446 -1.45 37.53 -26.61
CA THR A 446 -0.67 38.78 -26.58
C THR A 446 -0.56 39.34 -25.17
N LEU A 447 -1.66 39.40 -24.41
CA LEU A 447 -1.64 39.86 -23.01
C LEU A 447 -0.70 39.01 -22.14
N VAL A 448 -0.74 37.69 -22.27
CA VAL A 448 0.09 36.77 -21.50
C VAL A 448 1.58 36.97 -21.83
N LEU A 449 1.92 37.03 -23.12
CA LEU A 449 3.32 37.16 -23.56
C LEU A 449 3.90 38.54 -23.26
N ASP A 450 3.15 39.61 -23.55
CA ASP A 450 3.67 40.97 -23.48
C ASP A 450 3.58 41.58 -22.06
N GLN A 451 2.81 40.97 -21.15
CA GLN A 451 2.56 41.57 -19.84
C GLN A 451 2.70 40.64 -18.64
N MET A 452 2.70 39.31 -18.83
CA MET A 452 2.82 38.32 -17.74
C MET A 452 4.13 37.52 -17.80
N LEU A 453 4.50 37.00 -18.98
CA LEU A 453 5.67 36.13 -19.18
C LEU A 453 6.93 36.92 -19.60
N LEU A 454 7.21 38.02 -18.90
CA LEU A 454 8.43 38.83 -19.12
C LEU A 454 9.54 38.43 -18.14
N VAL A 455 10.77 38.23 -18.62
CA VAL A 455 11.89 37.75 -17.78
C VAL A 455 12.15 38.71 -16.62
N ASN A 456 12.21 40.01 -16.90
CA ASN A 456 12.34 41.04 -15.89
C ASN A 456 11.01 41.27 -15.15
N SER A 457 11.01 41.04 -13.84
CA SER A 457 9.82 41.22 -12.98
C SER A 457 9.33 42.67 -12.92
N ASN A 458 10.18 43.68 -13.18
CA ASN A 458 9.77 45.08 -13.19
C ASN A 458 8.84 45.41 -14.36
N ASP A 459 9.05 44.75 -15.50
CA ASP A 459 8.29 44.99 -16.73
C ASP A 459 6.92 44.30 -16.70
N ARG A 460 6.78 43.22 -15.91
CA ARG A 460 5.49 42.55 -15.72
C ARG A 460 4.45 43.49 -15.13
N ARG A 461 3.20 43.38 -15.58
CA ARG A 461 2.09 44.15 -15.01
C ARG A 461 1.61 43.53 -13.69
N SER A 462 0.87 44.30 -12.90
CA SER A 462 0.25 43.79 -11.67
C SER A 462 -1.01 42.99 -11.98
N ALA A 463 -1.37 42.05 -11.10
CA ALA A 463 -2.60 41.25 -11.23
C ALA A 463 -3.87 42.12 -11.41
N SER A 464 -3.95 43.27 -10.74
CA SER A 464 -5.05 44.23 -10.90
C SER A 464 -5.17 44.78 -12.33
N LYS A 465 -4.04 45.08 -13.00
CA LYS A 465 -4.04 45.59 -14.39
C LYS A 465 -4.41 44.47 -15.37
N ILE A 466 -3.82 43.28 -15.20
CA ILE A 466 -4.15 42.09 -16.01
C ILE A 466 -5.64 41.74 -15.87
N HIS A 467 -6.19 41.77 -14.66
CA HIS A 467 -7.62 41.53 -14.43
C HIS A 467 -8.50 42.52 -15.19
N LYS A 468 -8.18 43.82 -15.18
CA LYS A 468 -8.93 44.85 -15.94
C LYS A 468 -8.90 44.59 -17.45
N GLU A 469 -7.74 44.20 -17.98
CA GLU A 469 -7.59 43.91 -19.41
C GLU A 469 -8.32 42.61 -19.81
N LEU A 470 -8.17 41.52 -19.03
CA LEU A 470 -8.93 40.29 -19.23
C LEU A 470 -10.44 40.52 -19.13
N LYS A 471 -10.88 41.33 -18.17
CA LYS A 471 -12.30 41.69 -18.02
C LYS A 471 -12.79 42.51 -19.22
N SER A 472 -12.00 43.46 -19.71
CA SER A 472 -12.33 44.20 -20.94
C SER A 472 -12.41 43.29 -22.17
N ILE A 473 -11.49 42.32 -22.30
CA ILE A 473 -11.57 41.28 -23.35
C ILE A 473 -12.89 40.53 -23.19
N ARG A 474 -13.16 39.97 -22.02
CA ARG A 474 -14.40 39.22 -21.71
C ARG A 474 -15.67 40.01 -22.02
N ASP A 475 -15.73 41.26 -21.58
CA ASP A 475 -16.91 42.12 -21.78
C ASP A 475 -17.10 42.47 -23.27
N SER A 476 -16.02 42.57 -24.05
CA SER A 476 -16.08 42.77 -25.52
C SER A 476 -16.74 41.60 -26.26
N TYR A 477 -16.81 40.41 -25.64
CA TYR A 477 -17.47 39.22 -26.20
C TYR A 477 -18.78 38.89 -25.47
N GLY A 478 -19.27 39.79 -24.62
CA GLY A 478 -20.52 39.66 -23.85
C GLY A 478 -21.79 39.52 -24.69
N GLU A 479 -21.79 39.95 -25.95
CA GLU A 479 -22.95 39.81 -26.84
C GLU A 479 -23.14 38.37 -27.36
N TYR A 480 -22.07 37.57 -27.43
CA TYR A 480 -22.12 36.14 -27.79
C TYR A 480 -22.62 35.25 -26.63
N LEU A 481 -22.93 35.85 -25.47
CA LEU A 481 -23.34 35.22 -24.22
C LEU A 481 -24.85 35.31 -23.93
N GLN A 482 -25.66 35.87 -24.83
CA GLN A 482 -27.13 35.93 -24.65
C GLN A 482 -27.75 34.54 -24.85
N PRO A 483 -28.65 34.08 -23.95
CA PRO A 483 -29.24 32.75 -24.04
C PRO A 483 -30.30 32.73 -25.15
N ARG A 484 -29.89 32.42 -26.39
CA ARG A 484 -30.84 32.01 -27.43
C ARG A 484 -30.96 30.50 -27.41
N ASN A 485 -32.07 30.05 -26.81
CA ASN A 485 -32.62 28.70 -26.83
C ASN A 485 -31.73 27.61 -26.22
N VAL A 486 -32.21 27.12 -25.08
CA VAL A 486 -31.78 25.90 -24.40
C VAL A 486 -31.92 24.71 -25.36
N VAL A 487 -30.87 24.38 -26.11
CA VAL A 487 -30.61 23.04 -26.65
C VAL A 487 -29.08 22.92 -26.81
N ASP A 488 -28.50 21.90 -26.17
CA ASP A 488 -27.10 21.46 -26.19
C ASP A 488 -26.05 22.31 -25.46
N LEU A 489 -25.82 21.98 -24.18
CA LEU A 489 -24.53 22.15 -23.51
C LEU A 489 -23.68 20.89 -23.76
N PRO A 490 -22.71 20.88 -24.69
CA PRO A 490 -21.74 19.79 -24.79
C PRO A 490 -20.61 20.06 -23.80
N LEU A 491 -20.93 20.01 -22.52
CA LEU A 491 -19.95 19.66 -21.51
C LEU A 491 -20.49 18.36 -20.93
N GLY A 492 -19.90 17.23 -21.30
CA GLY A 492 -20.22 15.91 -20.75
C GLY A 492 -19.83 15.82 -19.27
N LEU A 493 -20.44 16.69 -18.47
CA LEU A 493 -20.22 16.91 -17.05
C LEU A 493 -21.56 16.67 -16.33
N THR A 494 -22.09 15.46 -16.45
CA THR A 494 -23.05 14.95 -15.46
C THR A 494 -22.29 14.11 -14.46
N ALA A 495 -22.25 14.58 -13.21
CA ALA A 495 -21.50 13.94 -12.13
C ALA A 495 -22.21 12.71 -11.52
N GLU A 496 -23.28 12.16 -12.10
CA GLU A 496 -24.12 11.20 -11.35
C GLU A 496 -24.97 10.18 -12.15
N GLN A 497 -24.75 9.92 -13.46
CA GLN A 497 -25.63 9.00 -14.22
C GLN A 497 -24.93 8.03 -15.20
N ALA A 498 -23.91 7.31 -14.73
CA ALA A 498 -23.35 6.15 -15.44
C ALA A 498 -23.33 4.87 -14.59
N ALA A 499 -24.28 4.76 -13.66
CA ALA A 499 -24.67 3.52 -13.00
C ALA A 499 -26.20 3.46 -13.06
N GLU A 500 -26.74 2.32 -13.48
CA GLU A 500 -28.18 2.01 -13.53
C GLU A 500 -29.00 2.69 -14.65
N SER A 501 -28.95 2.12 -15.85
CA SER A 501 -30.15 1.78 -16.65
C SER A 501 -29.73 1.27 -18.04
N ASP A 502 -29.81 -0.05 -18.24
CA ASP A 502 -30.40 -0.57 -19.48
C ASP A 502 -30.72 -2.06 -19.33
N HIS A 503 -31.88 -2.32 -18.73
CA HIS A 503 -32.63 -3.53 -19.00
C HIS A 503 -33.96 -3.14 -19.66
N ARG A 504 -34.11 -3.65 -20.89
CA ARG A 504 -35.35 -3.87 -21.68
C ARG A 504 -35.91 -2.66 -22.44
N GLN A 505 -35.79 -2.70 -23.77
CA GLN A 505 -36.91 -3.10 -24.63
C GLN A 505 -36.47 -3.57 -26.02
N ASN A 506 -37.17 -4.59 -26.51
CA ASN A 506 -37.06 -5.25 -27.81
C ASN A 506 -37.26 -4.31 -29.00
N GLY A 507 -36.61 -4.61 -30.13
CA GLY A 507 -37.01 -4.06 -31.43
C GLY A 507 -36.08 -4.36 -32.62
N GLN A 508 -36.17 -5.59 -33.13
CA GLN A 508 -36.00 -5.99 -34.56
C GLN A 508 -35.05 -5.22 -35.50
N GLY A 509 -33.94 -5.88 -35.88
CA GLY A 509 -33.52 -6.08 -37.29
C GLY A 509 -33.12 -4.86 -38.17
N PRO A 510 -32.71 -5.10 -39.43
CA PRO A 510 -31.30 -5.37 -39.72
C PRO A 510 -30.74 -4.57 -40.92
N LEU A 511 -29.44 -4.81 -41.20
CA LEU A 511 -28.78 -4.87 -42.52
C LEU A 511 -27.78 -3.78 -42.90
N ASN A 512 -26.62 -4.31 -43.33
CA ASN A 512 -25.73 -3.87 -44.41
C ASN A 512 -24.97 -2.54 -44.19
N GLY A 513 -23.67 -2.45 -44.45
CA GLY A 513 -22.78 -3.38 -45.11
C GLY A 513 -21.70 -2.59 -45.83
N SER A 514 -20.51 -3.15 -45.79
CA SER A 514 -19.51 -3.14 -46.86
C SER A 514 -18.63 -1.90 -47.08
N ASN A 515 -17.34 -2.26 -47.15
CA ASN A 515 -16.28 -1.79 -48.03
C ASN A 515 -15.50 -0.54 -47.64
N ALA A 516 -14.20 -0.43 -47.88
CA ALA A 516 -13.06 -1.33 -48.12
C ALA A 516 -11.93 -0.40 -48.65
N THR A 517 -10.71 -0.94 -48.67
CA THR A 517 -9.52 -0.50 -49.44
C THR A 517 -8.73 0.65 -48.81
N SER A 518 -7.46 0.54 -48.38
CA SER A 518 -6.23 -0.21 -48.72
C SER A 518 -5.21 0.65 -49.49
N ARG A 519 -3.92 0.40 -49.18
CA ARG A 519 -2.66 0.79 -49.86
C ARG A 519 -2.00 2.05 -49.25
N SER A 520 -0.70 2.13 -49.01
CA SER A 520 0.46 1.21 -49.11
C SER A 520 1.70 2.02 -48.66
N ALA A 521 2.64 1.40 -47.95
CA ALA A 521 3.98 1.95 -47.66
C ALA A 521 4.86 2.01 -48.95
N PRO A 522 6.06 2.65 -48.96
CA PRO A 522 7.26 2.09 -48.30
C PRO A 522 8.34 3.09 -47.76
N ASP A 523 9.23 2.58 -46.90
CA ASP A 523 10.70 2.78 -46.74
C ASP A 523 11.36 4.19 -46.77
N GLN A 524 12.44 4.53 -46.04
CA GLN A 524 13.39 3.81 -45.18
C GLN A 524 14.27 4.83 -44.40
N SER A 525 14.70 4.43 -43.21
CA SER A 525 15.99 4.74 -42.51
C SER A 525 16.28 6.13 -41.92
N GLY A 526 16.64 6.13 -40.63
CA GLY A 526 17.19 7.25 -39.88
C GLY A 526 17.03 7.13 -38.36
N THR A 527 17.86 6.29 -37.72
CA THR A 527 17.94 6.04 -36.26
C THR A 527 18.35 7.28 -35.45
N GLN A 528 17.66 7.56 -34.31
CA GLN A 528 18.29 7.74 -32.97
C GLN A 528 17.26 8.00 -31.82
N THR A 529 17.23 7.02 -30.90
CA THR A 529 17.10 7.08 -29.43
C THR A 529 15.99 7.91 -28.76
N ASN A 530 14.95 7.24 -28.22
CA ASN A 530 13.94 7.83 -27.33
C ASN A 530 13.59 6.93 -26.12
N GLY A 531 13.44 7.58 -24.96
CA GLY A 531 13.20 7.00 -23.65
C GLY A 531 11.72 6.75 -23.30
N LEU A 532 11.56 5.81 -22.37
CA LEU A 532 10.34 5.19 -21.85
C LEU A 532 9.30 6.18 -21.29
N ASN A 533 8.07 6.05 -21.77
CA ASN A 533 6.83 6.55 -21.16
C ASN A 533 6.12 5.38 -20.45
N THR A 534 5.77 5.54 -19.17
CA THR A 534 4.91 4.64 -18.40
C THR A 534 3.44 5.04 -18.56
N THR A 535 2.59 4.15 -19.03
CA THR A 535 1.12 4.30 -19.08
C THR A 535 0.43 3.62 -17.89
N ALA A 536 -0.66 4.23 -17.45
CA ALA A 536 -1.41 3.94 -16.22
C ALA A 536 -2.32 2.70 -16.32
N VAL A 537 -2.51 2.03 -15.18
CA VAL A 537 -3.36 0.84 -14.96
C VAL A 537 -4.80 1.27 -14.56
N PRO A 538 -5.87 0.54 -14.96
CA PRO A 538 -7.26 0.89 -14.65
C PRO A 538 -7.66 0.55 -13.21
N SER A 539 -8.60 1.34 -12.68
CA SER A 539 -9.16 1.29 -11.33
C SER A 539 -10.28 0.27 -11.18
N GLY A 540 -10.07 -0.77 -10.36
CA GLY A 540 -11.08 -1.67 -9.84
C GLY A 540 -10.66 -2.25 -8.48
N ASN A 541 -11.56 -2.20 -7.48
CA ASN A 541 -11.44 -2.70 -6.10
C ASN A 541 -10.50 -1.96 -5.13
N THR A 542 -10.84 -0.71 -4.81
CA THR A 542 -10.15 0.11 -3.78
C THR A 542 -10.70 -0.07 -2.34
N ALA A 543 -11.69 -0.93 -2.11
CA ALA A 543 -12.27 -1.17 -0.79
C ALA A 543 -11.47 -2.17 0.08
N ALA A 544 -10.47 -2.87 -0.48
CA ALA A 544 -9.69 -3.89 0.23
C ALA A 544 -8.31 -3.40 0.75
N MET A 545 -7.96 -2.12 0.63
CA MET A 545 -6.63 -1.61 1.03
C MET A 545 -6.62 -0.67 2.25
N ILE A 546 -7.73 -0.59 2.99
CA ILE A 546 -7.72 0.02 4.33
C ILE A 546 -7.32 -1.07 5.32
N GLN A 547 -6.04 -1.14 5.69
CA GLN A 547 -5.63 -1.62 7.01
C GLN A 547 -4.23 -1.12 7.36
N SER A 548 -4.18 -0.18 8.30
CA SER A 548 -3.04 0.04 9.18
C SER A 548 -2.91 -1.07 10.27
N ALA A 549 -3.59 -2.21 10.14
CA ALA A 549 -3.68 -3.22 11.19
C ALA A 549 -3.01 -4.55 10.81
N LYS A 550 -1.72 -4.69 11.18
CA LYS A 550 -0.92 -5.94 11.09
C LYS A 550 -0.77 -6.48 9.65
N LEU A 551 0.48 -6.64 9.19
CA LEU A 551 0.79 -7.59 8.12
C LEU A 551 0.46 -9.00 8.64
N LEU A 552 -0.82 -9.40 8.59
CA LEU A 552 -1.28 -10.70 9.04
C LEU A 552 -0.81 -11.74 8.02
N ASN A 553 -0.18 -12.81 8.49
CA ASN A 553 0.19 -13.94 7.66
C ASN A 553 -1.02 -14.88 7.49
N GLN A 554 -2.10 -14.38 6.90
CA GLN A 554 -3.33 -15.14 6.69
C GLN A 554 -3.71 -15.11 5.22
N TRP A 555 -3.97 -16.29 4.65
CA TRP A 555 -4.47 -16.42 3.29
C TRP A 555 -5.97 -16.16 3.26
N THR A 556 -6.40 -15.34 2.31
CA THR A 556 -7.81 -15.12 2.00
C THR A 556 -8.15 -15.79 0.68
N VAL A 557 -9.23 -16.56 0.66
CA VAL A 557 -9.76 -17.23 -0.53
C VAL A 557 -11.02 -16.50 -0.98
N SER A 558 -11.05 -16.08 -2.24
CA SER A 558 -12.15 -15.32 -2.83
C SER A 558 -12.56 -15.92 -4.17
N PRO A 559 -13.86 -15.87 -4.53
CA PRO A 559 -14.30 -16.39 -5.81
C PRO A 559 -13.87 -15.48 -6.96
N ASP A 560 -13.45 -16.06 -8.08
CA ASP A 560 -13.10 -15.35 -9.33
C ASP A 560 -14.12 -15.64 -10.44
N ASN A 561 -15.37 -15.24 -10.16
CA ASN A 561 -16.51 -15.63 -11.00
C ASN A 561 -16.55 -14.93 -12.35
N GLU A 562 -15.98 -13.72 -12.46
CA GLU A 562 -15.88 -13.01 -13.75
C GLU A 562 -14.98 -13.79 -14.72
N PHE A 563 -13.80 -14.21 -14.25
CA PHE A 563 -12.92 -15.08 -15.01
C PHE A 563 -13.58 -16.43 -15.31
N ALA A 564 -14.17 -17.07 -14.30
CA ALA A 564 -14.76 -18.40 -14.46
C ALA A 564 -15.90 -18.41 -15.49
N GLN A 565 -16.81 -17.43 -15.46
CA GLN A 565 -17.90 -17.33 -16.44
C GLN A 565 -17.37 -17.16 -17.86
N LYS A 566 -16.38 -16.28 -18.06
CA LYS A 566 -15.72 -16.11 -19.37
C LYS A 566 -15.07 -17.41 -19.83
N PHE A 567 -14.30 -18.06 -18.96
CA PHE A 567 -13.60 -19.31 -19.26
C PHE A 567 -14.57 -20.42 -19.70
N PHE A 568 -15.66 -20.63 -18.97
CA PHE A 568 -16.66 -21.65 -19.30
C PHE A 568 -17.57 -21.27 -20.49
N SER A 569 -17.67 -19.99 -20.86
CA SER A 569 -18.40 -19.60 -22.08
C SER A 569 -17.67 -20.03 -23.35
N GLU A 570 -16.34 -20.17 -23.28
CA GLU A 570 -15.49 -20.53 -24.41
C GLU A 570 -14.98 -21.99 -24.36
N THR A 571 -15.25 -22.68 -23.25
CA THR A 571 -14.83 -24.06 -23.00
C THR A 571 -15.97 -24.91 -22.45
N THR A 572 -16.19 -26.08 -23.04
CA THR A 572 -17.12 -27.08 -22.50
C THR A 572 -16.34 -28.05 -21.63
N ARG A 573 -16.36 -27.83 -20.31
CA ARG A 573 -15.95 -28.87 -19.34
C ARG A 573 -17.18 -29.74 -19.06
N PRO A 574 -17.10 -31.08 -19.18
CA PRO A 574 -18.21 -31.94 -18.83
C PRO A 574 -18.56 -31.75 -17.35
N SER A 575 -19.85 -31.59 -17.07
CA SER A 575 -20.37 -31.61 -15.70
C SER A 575 -20.09 -33.00 -15.10
N PRO A 576 -19.76 -33.10 -13.80
CA PRO A 576 -19.64 -34.39 -13.13
C PRO A 576 -20.94 -35.19 -13.32
N GLU A 577 -20.87 -36.35 -13.98
CA GLU A 577 -22.06 -37.13 -14.39
C GLU A 577 -22.82 -37.78 -13.21
N GLU A 578 -22.21 -37.83 -12.02
CA GLU A 578 -22.78 -38.47 -10.84
C GLU A 578 -23.73 -37.54 -10.08
N ARG A 579 -25.03 -37.86 -10.09
CA ARG A 579 -25.97 -37.34 -9.09
C ARG A 579 -25.70 -38.01 -7.76
N GLY A 580 -25.06 -37.30 -6.84
CA GLY A 580 -24.82 -37.74 -5.47
C GLY A 580 -26.12 -38.09 -4.74
N GLN A 581 -26.08 -39.19 -4.00
CA GLN A 581 -27.14 -39.62 -3.11
C GLN A 581 -27.01 -38.84 -1.79
N LEU A 582 -28.11 -38.28 -1.30
CA LEU A 582 -28.18 -37.59 -0.01
C LEU A 582 -29.18 -38.30 0.91
N CYS A 583 -28.85 -38.41 2.20
CA CYS A 583 -29.83 -38.81 3.21
C CYS A 583 -30.85 -37.69 3.49
N GLU A 584 -31.95 -38.02 4.16
CA GLU A 584 -33.04 -37.08 4.44
C GLU A 584 -32.60 -35.84 5.25
N SER A 585 -31.63 -35.98 6.14
CA SER A 585 -31.10 -34.85 6.91
C SER A 585 -30.24 -33.93 6.04
N CYS A 586 -29.37 -34.49 5.20
CA CYS A 586 -28.49 -33.73 4.31
C CYS A 586 -29.25 -33.04 3.17
N SER A 587 -30.30 -33.64 2.62
CA SER A 587 -31.10 -33.03 1.55
C SER A 587 -31.89 -31.80 1.99
N LYS A 588 -32.13 -31.63 3.30
CA LYS A 588 -32.81 -30.46 3.89
C LYS A 588 -31.85 -29.32 4.25
N LEU A 589 -30.54 -29.51 4.11
CA LEU A 589 -29.56 -28.47 4.45
C LEU A 589 -29.55 -27.37 3.39
N GLN A 590 -29.83 -26.14 3.80
CA GLN A 590 -29.79 -24.96 2.94
C GLN A 590 -28.38 -24.35 2.92
N ILE A 591 -27.39 -25.10 2.44
CA ILE A 591 -25.96 -24.69 2.46
C ILE A 591 -25.70 -23.45 1.60
N TRP A 592 -26.57 -23.20 0.61
CA TRP A 592 -26.54 -22.01 -0.24
C TRP A 592 -26.99 -20.71 0.46
N GLU A 593 -27.50 -20.76 1.69
CA GLU A 593 -27.84 -19.54 2.44
C GLU A 593 -26.60 -18.85 3.02
N PRO A 594 -26.54 -17.50 3.03
CA PRO A 594 -25.53 -16.76 3.76
C PRO A 594 -25.58 -17.13 5.25
N ASN A 595 -24.44 -17.52 5.83
CA ASN A 595 -24.31 -18.00 7.21
C ASN A 595 -24.88 -19.41 7.51
N ALA A 596 -25.08 -20.24 6.49
CA ALA A 596 -25.43 -21.65 6.69
C ALA A 596 -24.45 -22.34 7.66
N THR A 597 -24.98 -23.16 8.58
CA THR A 597 -24.17 -23.93 9.53
C THR A 597 -24.44 -25.42 9.41
N ILE A 598 -23.40 -26.22 9.63
CA ILE A 598 -23.50 -27.68 9.70
C ILE A 598 -22.99 -28.09 11.08
N SER A 599 -23.77 -28.91 11.77
CA SER A 599 -23.46 -29.38 13.12
C SER A 599 -23.92 -30.83 13.28
N GLY A 600 -23.03 -31.71 13.69
CA GLY A 600 -23.34 -33.12 13.95
C GLY A 600 -22.18 -33.85 14.61
N ARG A 601 -22.44 -35.01 15.25
CA ARG A 601 -21.35 -35.83 15.81
C ARG A 601 -20.66 -36.60 14.70
N VAL A 602 -19.33 -36.78 14.81
CA VAL A 602 -18.53 -37.48 13.79
C VAL A 602 -19.08 -38.88 13.51
N ARG A 603 -19.46 -39.63 14.56
CA ARG A 603 -20.07 -40.97 14.40
C ARG A 603 -21.35 -41.01 13.59
N ASP A 604 -22.16 -39.94 13.64
CA ASP A 604 -23.45 -39.89 12.95
C ASP A 604 -23.24 -39.72 11.43
N PHE A 605 -22.16 -39.06 11.03
CA PHE A 605 -21.75 -39.01 9.62
C PHE A 605 -21.17 -40.35 9.16
N GLY A 606 -20.38 -41.01 10.01
CA GLY A 606 -19.73 -42.30 9.72
C GLY A 606 -20.72 -43.43 9.39
N THR A 607 -21.87 -43.47 10.06
CA THR A 607 -22.92 -44.47 9.81
C THR A 607 -23.64 -44.30 8.47
N CYS A 608 -23.52 -43.14 7.83
CA CYS A 608 -24.23 -42.80 6.60
C CYS A 608 -23.31 -42.68 5.36
N THR A 609 -22.03 -43.03 5.48
CA THR A 609 -21.00 -42.88 4.44
C THR A 609 -21.33 -43.59 3.11
N SER A 610 -21.98 -44.76 3.16
CA SER A 610 -22.35 -45.53 1.96
C SER A 610 -23.66 -45.09 1.31
N ALA A 611 -24.46 -44.28 1.98
CA ALA A 611 -25.80 -43.87 1.53
C ALA A 611 -25.95 -42.36 1.32
N CYS A 612 -24.96 -41.56 1.71
CA CYS A 612 -24.97 -40.11 1.59
C CYS A 612 -23.57 -39.56 1.28
N ASN A 613 -23.39 -38.97 0.09
CA ASN A 613 -22.12 -38.38 -0.33
C ASN A 613 -21.67 -37.23 0.60
N LEU A 614 -22.61 -36.41 1.09
CA LEU A 614 -22.28 -35.32 2.01
C LEU A 614 -21.84 -35.85 3.39
N CYS A 615 -22.48 -36.90 3.92
CA CYS A 615 -22.01 -37.54 5.15
C CYS A 615 -20.64 -38.17 4.96
N ASN A 616 -20.39 -38.80 3.81
CA ASN A 616 -19.08 -39.37 3.48
C ASN A 616 -17.98 -38.29 3.48
N LEU A 617 -18.25 -37.16 2.83
CA LEU A 617 -17.35 -36.00 2.79
C LEU A 617 -17.10 -35.42 4.19
N LEU A 618 -18.16 -35.19 4.97
CA LEU A 618 -18.05 -34.65 6.34
C LEU A 618 -17.30 -35.61 7.28
N TYR A 619 -17.49 -36.91 7.14
CA TYR A 619 -16.78 -37.92 7.92
C TYR A 619 -15.28 -37.94 7.55
N ALA A 620 -14.96 -38.00 6.26
CA ALA A 620 -13.57 -37.99 5.78
C ALA A 620 -12.80 -36.75 6.27
N VAL A 621 -13.40 -35.57 6.14
CA VAL A 621 -12.80 -34.31 6.62
C VAL A 621 -12.64 -34.31 8.14
N SER A 622 -13.63 -34.83 8.89
CA SER A 622 -13.55 -34.93 10.36
C SER A 622 -12.37 -35.80 10.82
N GLN A 623 -12.12 -36.91 10.13
CA GLN A 623 -10.96 -37.78 10.39
C GLN A 623 -9.64 -37.05 10.07
N LYS A 624 -9.58 -36.34 8.93
CA LYS A 624 -8.39 -35.58 8.52
C LYS A 624 -7.98 -34.51 9.53
N ILE A 625 -8.95 -33.79 10.11
CA ILE A 625 -8.68 -32.75 11.13
C ILE A 625 -8.51 -33.31 12.56
N GLY A 626 -8.58 -34.64 12.72
CA GLY A 626 -8.33 -35.37 13.96
C GLY A 626 -9.46 -35.33 14.98
N LEU A 627 -10.72 -35.15 14.55
CA LEU A 627 -11.87 -35.24 15.46
C LEU A 627 -12.17 -36.69 15.83
N GLN A 628 -12.46 -36.92 17.11
CA GLN A 628 -12.88 -38.23 17.62
C GLN A 628 -14.37 -38.48 17.36
N GLU A 629 -14.77 -39.76 17.34
CA GLU A 629 -16.14 -40.21 17.00
C GLU A 629 -17.26 -39.57 17.86
N ASP A 630 -16.97 -39.22 19.11
CA ASP A 630 -17.91 -38.62 20.05
C ASP A 630 -17.98 -37.09 19.98
N GLN A 631 -17.00 -36.45 19.33
CA GLN A 631 -16.91 -35.01 19.15
C GLN A 631 -17.90 -34.52 18.08
N LYS A 632 -18.25 -33.23 18.16
CA LYS A 632 -19.11 -32.57 17.18
C LYS A 632 -18.27 -31.81 16.17
N LEU A 633 -18.52 -32.05 14.88
CA LEU A 633 -18.13 -31.13 13.82
C LEU A 633 -19.12 -29.96 13.84
N GLN A 634 -18.62 -28.74 13.93
CA GLN A 634 -19.41 -27.52 13.79
C GLN A 634 -18.70 -26.59 12.82
N CYS A 635 -19.33 -26.30 11.70
CA CYS A 635 -18.80 -25.35 10.72
C CYS A 635 -19.89 -24.38 10.25
N ALA A 636 -19.44 -23.20 9.84
CA ALA A 636 -20.27 -22.12 9.32
C ALA A 636 -19.73 -21.66 7.98
N ARG A 637 -20.63 -21.25 7.08
CA ARG A 637 -20.26 -20.74 5.78
C ARG A 637 -19.62 -19.37 5.90
N ASN A 638 -18.48 -19.21 5.24
CA ASN A 638 -17.74 -17.97 5.08
C ASN A 638 -17.41 -17.78 3.59
N GLY A 639 -18.21 -16.97 2.89
CA GLY A 639 -18.11 -16.77 1.44
C GLY A 639 -18.23 -18.10 0.67
N PRO A 640 -17.20 -18.49 -0.11
CA PRO A 640 -17.22 -19.75 -0.87
C PRO A 640 -16.73 -20.97 -0.07
N THR A 641 -16.44 -20.81 1.22
CA THR A 641 -15.89 -21.88 2.07
C THR A 641 -16.78 -22.20 3.27
N LEU A 642 -16.68 -23.41 3.82
CA LEU A 642 -17.22 -23.76 5.14
C LEU A 642 -16.07 -23.87 6.13
N ASN A 643 -16.14 -23.11 7.22
CA ASN A 643 -15.05 -22.92 8.17
C ASN A 643 -15.43 -23.50 9.54
N LEU A 644 -14.47 -24.13 10.21
CA LEU A 644 -14.67 -24.74 11.52
C LEU A 644 -14.87 -23.68 12.61
N ASN A 645 -15.87 -23.87 13.48
CA ASN A 645 -16.10 -23.03 14.64
C ASN A 645 -15.01 -23.28 15.71
N GLY A 646 -14.36 -22.22 16.20
CA GLY A 646 -13.46 -22.31 17.37
C GLY A 646 -11.99 -22.69 17.11
N ARG A 647 -11.55 -22.85 15.85
CA ARG A 647 -10.12 -22.96 15.45
C ARG A 647 -9.74 -21.90 14.41
N ASP A 648 -9.71 -20.63 14.82
CA ASP A 648 -9.37 -19.46 13.98
C ASP A 648 -10.14 -19.37 12.63
N GLY A 649 -11.29 -20.05 12.51
CA GLY A 649 -12.06 -20.10 11.28
C GLY A 649 -11.39 -20.89 10.15
N LEU A 650 -10.66 -21.99 10.47
CA LEU A 650 -10.03 -22.86 9.48
C LEU A 650 -11.03 -23.34 8.39
N PRO A 651 -10.81 -23.06 7.10
CA PRO A 651 -11.64 -23.60 6.02
C PRO A 651 -11.44 -25.10 5.87
N ILE A 652 -12.53 -25.84 5.69
CA ILE A 652 -12.52 -27.31 5.59
C ILE A 652 -13.25 -27.86 4.36
N LEU A 653 -14.15 -27.09 3.75
CA LEU A 653 -14.84 -27.43 2.50
C LEU A 653 -14.93 -26.22 1.57
N SER A 654 -15.00 -26.48 0.28
CA SER A 654 -15.16 -25.48 -0.78
C SER A 654 -16.48 -25.69 -1.55
N LEU A 655 -17.15 -24.59 -1.87
CA LEU A 655 -18.46 -24.55 -2.52
C LEU A 655 -18.34 -24.07 -3.97
N PHE A 656 -19.04 -24.75 -4.87
CA PHE A 656 -19.09 -24.42 -6.30
C PHE A 656 -20.52 -24.35 -6.82
N SER A 657 -20.78 -23.46 -7.77
CA SER A 657 -22.03 -23.40 -8.52
C SER A 657 -21.81 -23.80 -9.98
N ASP A 658 -22.78 -24.52 -10.52
CA ASP A 658 -22.79 -24.91 -11.94
C ASP A 658 -22.62 -23.68 -12.86
N PRO A 659 -21.66 -23.69 -13.82
CA PRO A 659 -21.47 -22.60 -14.78
C PRO A 659 -22.68 -22.27 -15.66
N ALA A 660 -23.57 -23.24 -15.90
CA ALA A 660 -24.79 -23.02 -16.68
C ALA A 660 -25.89 -22.31 -15.86
N PHE A 661 -25.74 -22.22 -14.54
CA PHE A 661 -26.69 -21.58 -13.65
C PHE A 661 -26.27 -20.13 -13.37
N ASN A 662 -27.23 -19.20 -13.40
CA ASN A 662 -26.94 -17.80 -13.13
C ASN A 662 -26.72 -17.60 -11.62
N SER A 663 -25.46 -17.67 -11.19
CA SER A 663 -25.04 -17.75 -9.78
C SER A 663 -25.25 -16.47 -8.96
N HIS A 664 -25.80 -15.41 -9.55
CA HIS A 664 -26.03 -14.12 -8.88
C HIS A 664 -26.91 -14.26 -7.62
N ASP A 665 -27.77 -15.29 -7.56
CA ASP A 665 -28.68 -15.53 -6.43
C ASP A 665 -28.06 -16.36 -5.28
N LEU A 666 -26.88 -16.98 -5.46
CA LEU A 666 -26.30 -17.92 -4.48
C LEU A 666 -25.23 -17.32 -3.55
N GLY A 667 -24.91 -16.03 -3.73
CA GLY A 667 -24.02 -15.23 -2.87
C GLY A 667 -22.58 -15.76 -2.74
N SER A 668 -21.59 -15.11 -3.33
CA SER A 668 -20.14 -15.38 -3.09
C SER A 668 -19.68 -16.86 -3.19
N VAL A 669 -20.35 -17.72 -3.98
CA VAL A 669 -19.89 -19.09 -4.31
C VAL A 669 -19.02 -19.05 -5.57
N GLN A 670 -18.04 -19.95 -5.70
CA GLN A 670 -17.22 -20.06 -6.90
C GLN A 670 -17.97 -20.71 -8.07
N VAL A 671 -17.98 -20.08 -9.23
CA VAL A 671 -18.48 -20.70 -10.46
C VAL A 671 -17.47 -21.73 -10.96
N GLY A 672 -17.92 -22.97 -11.17
CA GLY A 672 -17.07 -24.05 -11.67
C GLY A 672 -17.43 -25.42 -11.13
N TYR A 673 -16.47 -26.34 -11.24
CA TYR A 673 -16.63 -27.73 -10.83
C TYR A 673 -15.58 -28.10 -9.77
N PRO A 674 -15.92 -29.02 -8.84
CA PRO A 674 -15.00 -29.41 -7.77
C PRO A 674 -13.81 -30.23 -8.28
N THR A 675 -13.90 -30.86 -9.44
CA THR A 675 -12.89 -31.74 -10.03
C THR A 675 -11.89 -30.99 -10.91
N LEU A 676 -10.62 -31.39 -10.85
CA LEU A 676 -9.55 -30.89 -11.71
C LEU A 676 -9.62 -31.51 -13.11
N SER A 677 -9.00 -30.86 -14.10
CA SER A 677 -8.82 -31.46 -15.42
C SER A 677 -7.74 -32.55 -15.35
N PRO A 678 -7.82 -33.59 -16.20
CA PRO A 678 -6.72 -34.53 -16.35
C PRO A 678 -5.40 -33.82 -16.67
N SER A 679 -4.29 -34.34 -16.16
CA SER A 679 -3.02 -33.61 -16.10
C SER A 679 -2.44 -33.19 -17.46
N GLU A 680 -2.71 -33.97 -18.51
CA GLU A 680 -2.28 -33.72 -19.89
C GLU A 680 -3.47 -33.37 -20.81
N SER A 681 -4.59 -32.90 -20.25
CA SER A 681 -5.78 -32.54 -21.05
C SER A 681 -5.62 -31.19 -21.74
N ARG A 682 -6.28 -31.05 -22.90
CA ARG A 682 -6.29 -29.80 -23.68
C ARG A 682 -6.90 -28.63 -22.90
N GLU A 683 -7.91 -28.91 -22.09
CA GLU A 683 -8.62 -27.93 -21.27
C GLU A 683 -7.70 -27.34 -20.20
N ARG A 684 -6.82 -28.18 -19.61
CA ARG A 684 -5.86 -27.73 -18.60
C ARG A 684 -4.82 -26.78 -19.18
N TYR A 685 -4.23 -27.15 -20.32
CA TYR A 685 -3.29 -26.25 -21.00
C TYR A 685 -3.95 -24.99 -21.53
N ARG A 686 -5.23 -25.06 -21.92
CA ARG A 686 -6.01 -23.86 -22.29
C ARG A 686 -6.16 -22.92 -21.11
N LEU A 687 -6.44 -23.41 -19.90
CA LEU A 687 -6.47 -22.58 -18.69
C LEU A 687 -5.16 -21.82 -18.48
N PHE A 688 -4.01 -22.50 -18.65
CA PHE A 688 -2.70 -21.84 -18.54
C PHE A 688 -2.49 -20.77 -19.62
N GLN A 689 -2.93 -21.03 -20.84
CA GLN A 689 -2.90 -20.05 -21.94
C GLN A 689 -3.79 -18.84 -21.65
N GLU A 690 -4.99 -19.03 -21.10
CA GLU A 690 -5.90 -17.93 -20.73
C GLU A 690 -5.29 -17.05 -19.63
N TRP A 691 -4.70 -17.65 -18.59
CA TRP A 691 -3.99 -16.88 -17.55
C TRP A 691 -2.84 -16.05 -18.12
N LEU A 692 -2.06 -16.61 -19.04
CA LEU A 692 -1.00 -15.89 -19.75
C LEU A 692 -1.56 -14.74 -20.59
N GLN A 693 -2.62 -14.97 -21.36
CA GLN A 693 -3.23 -13.97 -22.24
C GLN A 693 -3.85 -12.80 -21.46
N ILE A 694 -4.62 -13.07 -20.40
CA ILE A 694 -5.15 -12.02 -19.52
C ILE A 694 -4.00 -11.21 -18.91
N CYS A 695 -2.95 -11.89 -18.48
CA CYS A 695 -1.78 -11.24 -17.91
C CYS A 695 -1.01 -10.37 -18.92
N ASP A 696 -0.97 -10.78 -20.20
CA ASP A 696 -0.39 -9.98 -21.28
C ASP A 696 -1.25 -8.76 -21.61
N ASN A 697 -2.56 -8.93 -21.72
CA ASN A 697 -3.48 -7.90 -22.23
C ASN A 697 -3.93 -6.90 -21.15
N ASP A 698 -4.19 -7.38 -19.94
CA ASP A 698 -4.95 -6.62 -18.94
C ASP A 698 -4.08 -6.15 -17.77
N HIS A 699 -3.00 -6.88 -17.44
CA HIS A 699 -2.18 -6.59 -16.26
C HIS A 699 -0.93 -5.73 -16.56
N GLY A 700 -0.59 -5.51 -17.84
CA GLY A 700 0.60 -4.73 -18.22
C GLY A 700 1.94 -5.39 -17.83
N HIS A 701 1.94 -6.72 -17.67
CA HIS A 701 3.15 -7.48 -17.30
C HIS A 701 4.02 -7.89 -18.50
N ALA A 702 3.50 -7.73 -19.72
CA ALA A 702 4.21 -8.07 -20.95
C ALA A 702 5.45 -7.19 -21.12
N ARG A 703 6.58 -7.82 -21.45
CA ARG A 703 7.76 -7.13 -21.99
C ARG A 703 7.78 -7.39 -23.47
N ASP A 704 7.51 -6.35 -24.24
CA ASP A 704 7.77 -6.36 -25.67
C ASP A 704 9.20 -5.86 -25.93
N ALA A 705 9.78 -6.24 -27.06
CA ALA A 705 11.09 -5.76 -27.52
C ALA A 705 11.17 -4.20 -27.60
N SER A 706 10.02 -3.52 -27.54
CA SER A 706 9.84 -2.07 -27.57
C SER A 706 9.79 -1.39 -26.19
N SER A 707 9.79 -2.14 -25.09
CA SER A 707 9.65 -1.63 -23.72
C SER A 707 11.00 -1.31 -23.05
N GLY A 708 11.85 -0.49 -23.67
CA GLY A 708 12.92 0.24 -22.97
C GLY A 708 14.30 0.26 -23.60
N GLY A 709 14.89 1.45 -23.68
CA GLY A 709 16.22 1.72 -24.27
C GLY A 709 17.44 1.16 -23.51
N CYS A 710 17.28 0.08 -22.75
CA CYS A 710 18.38 -0.69 -22.18
C CYS A 710 18.30 -2.10 -22.76
N ALA A 711 19.35 -2.58 -23.42
CA ALA A 711 19.37 -3.90 -24.05
C ALA A 711 18.95 -4.98 -23.02
N VAL A 712 17.84 -5.68 -23.27
CA VAL A 712 17.41 -6.79 -22.42
C VAL A 712 18.51 -7.86 -22.50
N GLN A 713 19.19 -8.10 -21.38
CA GLN A 713 20.30 -9.04 -21.33
C GLN A 713 19.73 -10.46 -21.35
N MET A 714 19.85 -11.13 -22.50
CA MET A 714 19.41 -12.51 -22.69
C MET A 714 20.33 -13.51 -21.95
N PRO A 715 19.82 -14.67 -21.49
CA PRO A 715 20.67 -15.76 -21.03
C PRO A 715 21.71 -16.13 -22.08
N THR A 716 22.89 -16.56 -21.66
CA THR A 716 23.97 -16.93 -22.59
C THR A 716 23.57 -18.12 -23.46
N ARG A 717 22.77 -19.03 -22.91
CA ARG A 717 22.29 -20.24 -23.58
C ARG A 717 20.82 -20.51 -23.26
N LEU A 718 20.11 -21.12 -24.22
CA LEU A 718 18.72 -21.58 -24.09
C LEU A 718 18.58 -22.97 -24.71
N ILE A 719 17.57 -23.73 -24.31
CA ILE A 719 17.17 -24.98 -24.95
C ILE A 719 16.08 -24.64 -25.96
N HIS A 720 16.29 -24.94 -27.23
CA HIS A 720 15.25 -24.89 -28.24
C HIS A 720 14.44 -26.19 -28.18
N VAL A 721 13.15 -26.08 -27.86
CA VAL A 721 12.22 -27.20 -27.75
C VAL A 721 11.38 -27.28 -29.03
N GLY A 722 11.96 -27.88 -30.08
CA GLY A 722 11.27 -28.11 -31.35
C GLY A 722 10.10 -29.10 -31.22
N GLU A 723 9.43 -29.46 -32.32
CA GLU A 723 8.33 -30.44 -32.28
C GLU A 723 8.79 -31.85 -31.90
N SER A 724 10.01 -32.25 -32.29
CA SER A 724 10.51 -33.63 -32.14
C SER A 724 11.92 -33.77 -31.59
N SER A 725 12.65 -32.67 -31.36
CA SER A 725 14.03 -32.69 -30.85
C SER A 725 14.32 -31.48 -29.96
N GLU A 726 15.23 -31.65 -29.00
CA GLU A 726 15.70 -30.57 -28.12
C GLU A 726 17.21 -30.36 -28.29
N HIS A 727 17.68 -29.12 -28.39
CA HIS A 727 19.11 -28.80 -28.48
C HIS A 727 19.44 -27.48 -27.81
N LEU A 728 20.68 -27.34 -27.35
CA LEU A 728 21.22 -26.16 -26.69
C LEU A 728 21.68 -25.14 -27.73
N ILE A 729 21.25 -23.89 -27.59
CA ILE A 729 21.65 -22.79 -28.47
C ILE A 729 22.41 -21.72 -27.69
N ASP A 730 23.49 -21.20 -28.27
CA ASP A 730 24.21 -20.02 -27.76
C ASP A 730 23.56 -18.74 -28.30
N ILE A 731 23.20 -17.81 -27.42
CA ILE A 731 22.60 -16.54 -27.79
C ILE A 731 23.71 -15.52 -28.09
N LYS A 732 24.01 -15.33 -29.38
CA LYS A 732 25.13 -14.48 -29.86
C LYS A 732 24.73 -13.06 -30.30
N GLU A 733 23.44 -12.75 -30.44
CA GLU A 733 22.95 -11.47 -30.99
C GLU A 733 21.83 -10.80 -30.17
N SER A 734 21.68 -9.48 -30.36
CA SER A 734 20.84 -8.51 -29.62
C SER A 734 19.32 -8.60 -29.88
N GLY A 735 18.78 -9.82 -30.03
CA GLY A 735 17.34 -10.08 -30.21
C GLY A 735 16.67 -10.60 -28.93
N PHE A 736 15.47 -10.10 -28.62
CA PHE A 736 14.66 -10.64 -27.53
C PHE A 736 13.99 -11.95 -27.95
N LEU A 737 14.34 -13.06 -27.30
CA LEU A 737 13.67 -14.36 -27.47
C LEU A 737 12.72 -14.61 -26.31
N ARG A 738 11.50 -15.07 -26.62
CA ARG A 738 10.53 -15.47 -25.60
C ARG A 738 10.85 -16.88 -25.12
N TYR A 739 11.16 -17.05 -23.84
CA TYR A 739 11.49 -18.34 -23.23
C TYR A 739 10.77 -18.54 -21.90
N LEU A 740 10.61 -19.81 -21.50
CA LEU A 740 10.21 -20.20 -20.15
C LEU A 740 11.44 -20.56 -19.33
N ALA A 741 11.39 -20.40 -18.00
CA ALA A 741 12.43 -20.88 -17.10
C ALA A 741 11.88 -22.00 -16.19
N LEU A 742 12.70 -23.01 -15.88
CA LEU A 742 12.32 -24.07 -14.94
C LEU A 742 12.97 -23.84 -13.57
N SER A 743 12.14 -23.65 -12.54
CA SER A 743 12.55 -23.71 -11.13
C SER A 743 12.30 -25.11 -10.58
N HIS A 744 13.34 -25.78 -10.08
CA HIS A 744 13.24 -27.18 -9.65
C HIS A 744 14.26 -27.60 -8.58
N CYS A 745 13.99 -28.75 -7.93
CA CYS A 745 14.91 -29.38 -6.99
C CYS A 745 15.87 -30.34 -7.69
N TRP A 746 17.18 -30.23 -7.42
CA TRP A 746 18.20 -31.09 -8.02
C TRP A 746 18.25 -32.50 -7.38
N GLY A 747 17.93 -32.62 -6.09
CA GLY A 747 17.86 -33.93 -5.40
C GLY A 747 19.21 -34.61 -5.11
N GLY A 748 20.33 -33.87 -5.13
CA GLY A 748 21.65 -34.35 -4.69
C GLY A 748 22.57 -34.86 -5.80
N SER A 749 22.06 -35.60 -6.80
CA SER A 749 22.79 -35.95 -8.02
C SER A 749 21.93 -35.70 -9.25
N THR A 750 22.18 -34.61 -9.97
CA THR A 750 21.60 -34.34 -11.29
C THR A 750 22.12 -35.39 -12.27
N SER A 751 21.22 -36.14 -12.91
CA SER A 751 21.61 -37.22 -13.84
C SER A 751 22.08 -36.71 -15.20
N LEU A 752 21.73 -35.48 -15.59
CA LEU A 752 22.18 -34.85 -16.82
C LEU A 752 22.47 -33.36 -16.60
N SER A 753 23.71 -32.95 -16.86
CA SER A 753 24.17 -31.56 -16.78
C SER A 753 25.17 -31.24 -17.88
N THR A 754 25.26 -29.96 -18.24
CA THR A 754 26.24 -29.48 -19.21
C THR A 754 27.62 -29.36 -18.56
N LEU A 755 28.59 -30.01 -19.18
CA LEU A 755 30.00 -30.03 -18.83
C LEU A 755 30.83 -29.61 -20.04
N THR A 756 32.07 -29.21 -19.81
CA THR A 756 32.98 -28.76 -20.88
C THR A 756 33.15 -29.82 -21.98
N ASP A 757 33.12 -31.11 -21.62
CA ASP A 757 33.30 -32.23 -22.55
C ASP A 757 32.02 -32.65 -23.32
N ASN A 758 30.82 -32.21 -22.91
CA ASN A 758 29.55 -32.62 -23.52
C ASN A 758 28.75 -31.48 -24.18
N ILE A 759 29.16 -30.23 -23.99
CA ILE A 759 28.45 -29.05 -24.50
C ILE A 759 28.22 -29.08 -26.01
N ASP A 760 29.23 -29.50 -26.80
CA ASP A 760 29.10 -29.57 -28.25
C ASP A 760 28.08 -30.62 -28.70
N LYS A 761 27.95 -31.73 -27.95
CA LYS A 761 26.93 -32.74 -28.23
C LYS A 761 25.53 -32.20 -27.95
N PHE A 762 25.36 -31.46 -26.85
CA PHE A 762 24.08 -30.84 -26.52
C PHE A 762 23.69 -29.71 -27.48
N ARG A 763 24.65 -29.08 -28.17
CA ARG A 763 24.36 -28.14 -29.27
C ARG A 763 23.75 -28.82 -30.49
N ASP A 764 24.13 -30.06 -30.74
CA ASP A 764 23.56 -30.87 -31.83
C ASP A 764 22.20 -31.45 -31.41
N GLU A 765 22.16 -32.20 -30.30
CA GLU A 765 20.94 -32.82 -29.78
C GLU A 765 21.10 -33.21 -28.30
N ILE A 766 20.09 -32.92 -27.49
CA ILE A 766 19.97 -33.38 -26.11
C ILE A 766 19.17 -34.69 -26.12
N PRO A 767 19.74 -35.83 -25.67
CA PRO A 767 19.03 -37.10 -25.70
C PRO A 767 17.80 -37.10 -24.79
N HIS A 768 16.59 -37.09 -25.37
CA HIS A 768 15.33 -36.98 -24.62
C HIS A 768 15.18 -38.06 -23.54
N GLU A 769 15.56 -39.31 -23.83
CA GLU A 769 15.44 -40.45 -22.92
C GLU A 769 16.37 -40.34 -21.70
N GLN A 770 17.43 -39.52 -21.78
CA GLN A 770 18.37 -39.30 -20.67
C GLN A 770 17.94 -38.13 -19.78
N LEU A 771 16.95 -37.34 -20.20
CA LEU A 771 16.44 -36.23 -19.42
C LEU A 771 15.72 -36.75 -18.16
N PRO A 772 15.98 -36.16 -16.98
CA PRO A 772 15.14 -36.38 -15.81
C PRO A 772 13.66 -36.11 -16.10
N LEU A 773 12.77 -36.77 -15.36
CA LEU A 773 11.33 -36.68 -15.60
C LEU A 773 10.80 -35.25 -15.50
N ASN A 774 11.30 -34.43 -14.56
CA ASN A 774 10.88 -33.02 -14.49
C ASN A 774 11.30 -32.21 -15.74
N PHE A 775 12.42 -32.54 -16.39
CA PHE A 775 12.87 -31.83 -17.59
C PHE A 775 11.99 -32.22 -18.78
N GLN A 776 11.70 -33.52 -18.93
CA GLN A 776 10.76 -34.00 -19.95
C GLN A 776 9.40 -33.33 -19.81
N GLU A 777 8.87 -33.25 -18.59
CA GLU A 777 7.58 -32.61 -18.31
C GLU A 777 7.61 -31.08 -18.53
N ALA A 778 8.70 -30.41 -18.18
CA ALA A 778 8.87 -28.98 -18.47
C ALA A 778 8.90 -28.71 -19.98
N ILE A 779 9.55 -29.56 -20.76
CA ILE A 779 9.53 -29.50 -22.22
C ILE A 779 8.09 -29.69 -22.74
N LYS A 780 7.34 -30.67 -22.24
CA LYS A 780 5.93 -30.89 -22.61
C LYS A 780 5.07 -29.64 -22.36
N VAL A 781 5.17 -29.03 -21.17
CA VAL A 781 4.44 -27.78 -20.84
C VAL A 781 4.86 -26.67 -21.80
N THR A 782 6.14 -26.52 -22.05
CA THR A 782 6.68 -25.46 -22.92
C THR A 782 6.13 -25.57 -24.34
N ARG A 783 6.11 -26.79 -24.90
CA ARG A 783 5.48 -27.11 -26.19
C ARG A 783 3.97 -26.83 -26.18
N ALA A 784 3.25 -27.25 -25.14
CA ALA A 784 1.81 -27.04 -25.01
C ALA A 784 1.43 -25.54 -24.93
N LEU A 785 2.29 -24.71 -24.33
CA LEU A 785 2.14 -23.26 -24.28
C LEU A 785 2.62 -22.55 -25.56
N LYS A 786 3.10 -23.30 -26.56
CA LYS A 786 3.61 -22.79 -27.84
C LYS A 786 4.76 -21.79 -27.69
N ILE A 787 5.63 -22.04 -26.71
CA ILE A 787 6.87 -21.27 -26.51
C ILE A 787 8.05 -22.11 -27.03
N PRO A 788 8.95 -21.57 -27.86
CA PRO A 788 9.99 -22.38 -28.50
C PRO A 788 11.24 -22.59 -27.64
N TYR A 789 11.41 -21.84 -26.54
CA TYR A 789 12.63 -21.85 -25.74
C TYR A 789 12.37 -22.12 -24.26
N LEU A 790 13.27 -22.89 -23.64
CA LEU A 790 13.27 -23.22 -22.23
C LEU A 790 14.67 -22.98 -21.65
N TRP A 791 14.73 -22.49 -20.41
CA TRP A 791 15.97 -22.36 -19.65
C TRP A 791 15.94 -23.29 -18.44
N ILE A 792 16.99 -24.09 -18.28
CA ILE A 792 17.20 -25.00 -17.15
C ILE A 792 18.65 -24.81 -16.70
N ASP A 793 18.87 -24.43 -15.44
CA ASP A 793 20.19 -24.11 -14.87
C ASP A 793 21.27 -25.19 -15.14
N SER A 794 20.96 -26.45 -14.89
CA SER A 794 21.86 -27.59 -15.07
C SER A 794 22.27 -27.85 -16.52
N LEU A 795 21.48 -27.36 -17.50
CA LEU A 795 21.74 -27.53 -18.94
C LEU A 795 22.24 -26.24 -19.60
N CYS A 796 21.85 -25.07 -19.11
CA CYS A 796 22.23 -23.78 -19.69
C CYS A 796 23.50 -23.18 -19.04
N ILE A 797 23.99 -23.75 -17.95
CA ILE A 797 25.24 -23.35 -17.27
C ILE A 797 26.23 -24.52 -17.33
N ILE A 798 27.49 -24.22 -17.63
CA ILE A 798 28.58 -25.21 -17.65
C ILE A 798 29.02 -25.47 -16.21
N GLN A 799 28.74 -26.66 -15.68
CA GLN A 799 28.85 -26.93 -14.24
C GLN A 799 30.29 -27.11 -13.74
N ASP A 800 31.20 -27.50 -14.62
CA ASP A 800 32.62 -27.73 -14.32
C ASP A 800 33.54 -26.55 -14.70
N ASP A 801 32.98 -25.44 -15.16
CA ASP A 801 33.69 -24.18 -15.44
C ASP A 801 33.37 -23.13 -14.36
N PRO A 802 34.30 -22.85 -13.42
CA PRO A 802 34.08 -21.87 -12.36
C PRO A 802 33.80 -20.45 -12.85
N GLU A 803 34.35 -20.04 -13.99
CA GLU A 803 34.16 -18.69 -14.54
C GLU A 803 32.80 -18.55 -15.22
N ASP A 804 32.36 -19.59 -15.95
CA ASP A 804 31.00 -19.65 -16.50
C ASP A 804 29.96 -19.69 -15.37
N TRP A 805 30.16 -20.55 -14.38
CA TRP A 805 29.28 -20.64 -13.22
C TRP A 805 29.16 -19.30 -12.49
N ARG A 806 30.28 -18.62 -12.19
CA ARG A 806 30.27 -17.31 -11.50
C ARG A 806 29.50 -16.27 -12.31
N ARG A 807 29.72 -16.22 -13.62
CA ARG A 807 29.05 -15.27 -14.53
C ARG A 807 27.55 -15.53 -14.62
N GLU A 808 27.13 -16.79 -14.75
CA GLU A 808 25.70 -17.14 -14.89
C GLU A 808 24.96 -17.03 -13.55
N ALA A 809 25.58 -17.44 -12.43
CA ALA A 809 25.00 -17.31 -11.09
C ALA A 809 24.70 -15.85 -10.73
N ALA A 810 25.62 -14.92 -11.04
CA ALA A 810 25.41 -13.48 -10.85
C ALA A 810 24.25 -12.92 -11.68
N ARG A 811 23.91 -13.57 -12.80
CA ARG A 811 22.85 -13.14 -13.73
C ARG A 811 21.54 -13.90 -13.53
N MET A 812 21.49 -14.88 -12.64
CA MET A 812 20.34 -15.76 -12.45
C MET A 812 19.06 -14.98 -12.16
N GLY A 813 19.13 -13.92 -11.34
CA GLY A 813 17.98 -13.05 -11.09
C GLY A 813 17.43 -12.36 -12.36
N GLN A 814 18.30 -12.01 -13.31
CA GLN A 814 17.89 -11.44 -14.60
C GLN A 814 17.22 -12.50 -15.49
N VAL A 815 17.67 -13.75 -15.45
CA VAL A 815 17.05 -14.85 -16.20
C VAL A 815 15.59 -15.01 -15.80
N PHE A 816 15.31 -15.17 -14.51
CA PHE A 816 13.91 -15.30 -14.04
C PHE A 816 13.08 -14.02 -14.25
N ASN A 817 13.67 -12.83 -14.11
CA ASN A 817 12.99 -11.56 -14.39
C ASN A 817 12.67 -11.32 -15.87
N ASN A 818 13.47 -11.91 -16.78
CA ASN A 818 13.30 -11.76 -18.23
C ASN A 818 12.54 -12.94 -18.86
N ALA A 819 12.35 -14.05 -18.14
CA ALA A 819 11.53 -15.17 -18.58
C ALA A 819 10.08 -14.70 -18.84
N TYR A 820 9.46 -15.24 -19.87
CA TYR A 820 8.06 -14.95 -20.17
C TYR A 820 7.13 -15.49 -19.08
N CYS A 821 7.45 -16.68 -18.57
CA CYS A 821 6.85 -17.32 -17.41
C CYS A 821 7.82 -18.38 -16.84
N THR A 822 7.78 -18.59 -15.53
CA THR A 822 8.52 -19.63 -14.84
C THR A 822 7.62 -20.84 -14.57
N ILE A 823 8.07 -22.03 -14.98
CA ILE A 823 7.50 -23.31 -14.58
C ILE A 823 8.16 -23.69 -13.25
N ALA A 824 7.38 -23.78 -12.18
CA ALA A 824 7.87 -24.20 -10.88
C ALA A 824 7.40 -25.63 -10.58
N ALA A 825 8.34 -26.57 -10.51
CA ALA A 825 8.10 -27.96 -10.09
C ALA A 825 7.94 -28.04 -8.56
N THR A 826 6.98 -27.30 -8.02
CA THR A 826 6.85 -26.95 -6.60
C THR A 826 6.81 -28.18 -5.67
N SER A 827 6.13 -29.25 -6.10
CA SER A 827 5.96 -30.49 -5.31
C SER A 827 7.06 -31.54 -5.51
N ALA A 828 7.95 -31.37 -6.49
CA ALA A 828 9.01 -32.32 -6.79
C ALA A 828 10.23 -32.06 -5.90
N ALA A 829 10.64 -33.05 -5.10
CA ALA A 829 11.81 -32.93 -4.22
C ALA A 829 13.13 -33.25 -4.95
N THR A 830 13.06 -33.90 -6.12
CA THR A 830 14.21 -34.29 -6.93
C THR A 830 13.91 -34.14 -8.43
N SER A 831 14.93 -34.12 -9.28
CA SER A 831 14.72 -33.98 -10.74
C SER A 831 14.11 -35.22 -11.39
N ASN A 832 14.23 -36.38 -10.75
CA ASN A 832 13.66 -37.63 -11.26
C ASN A 832 12.16 -37.78 -10.92
N GLU A 833 11.59 -36.88 -10.12
CA GLU A 833 10.16 -36.83 -9.87
C GLU A 833 9.45 -36.00 -10.94
N GLY A 834 8.32 -36.51 -11.44
CA GLY A 834 7.38 -35.71 -12.22
C GLY A 834 6.57 -34.78 -11.33
N PHE A 835 6.09 -33.68 -11.91
CA PHE A 835 5.27 -32.64 -11.30
C PHE A 835 3.92 -32.43 -12.02
N LEU A 836 3.71 -32.94 -13.23
CA LEU A 836 2.48 -32.71 -13.99
C LEU A 836 1.25 -33.33 -13.35
N THR A 837 1.40 -34.52 -12.78
CA THR A 837 0.29 -35.27 -12.19
C THR A 837 0.17 -34.92 -10.71
N PRO A 838 -0.94 -34.30 -10.26
CA PRO A 838 -1.17 -34.06 -8.84
C PRO A 838 -1.15 -35.38 -8.07
N LYS A 839 -0.46 -35.39 -6.94
CA LYS A 839 -0.39 -36.56 -6.05
C LYS A 839 -1.68 -36.72 -5.22
N PHE A 840 -2.51 -35.68 -5.15
CA PHE A 840 -3.80 -35.68 -4.47
C PHE A 840 -4.93 -35.51 -5.47
N ASN A 841 -5.87 -36.46 -5.51
CA ASN A 841 -7.07 -36.37 -6.32
C ASN A 841 -8.27 -36.50 -5.38
N SER A 842 -8.82 -35.39 -4.90
CA SER A 842 -10.04 -35.42 -4.09
C SER A 842 -11.23 -35.79 -4.97
N ALA A 843 -11.47 -37.10 -5.11
CA ALA A 843 -12.63 -37.62 -5.82
C ALA A 843 -13.94 -37.43 -5.03
N LEU A 844 -13.87 -37.09 -3.73
CA LEU A 844 -15.06 -36.92 -2.90
C LEU A 844 -15.65 -35.52 -3.06
N PHE A 845 -16.84 -35.48 -3.64
CA PHE A 845 -17.71 -34.31 -3.64
C PHE A 845 -19.15 -34.75 -3.38
N ALA A 846 -19.99 -33.78 -3.03
CA ALA A 846 -21.43 -33.94 -2.95
C ALA A 846 -22.08 -32.82 -3.76
N ASN A 847 -23.23 -33.08 -4.36
CA ASN A 847 -24.03 -32.07 -5.05
C ASN A 847 -25.40 -31.96 -4.39
N ILE A 848 -25.95 -30.75 -4.36
CA ILE A 848 -27.26 -30.43 -3.81
C ILE A 848 -28.00 -29.57 -4.83
N GLU A 849 -29.25 -29.91 -5.11
CA GLU A 849 -30.12 -29.11 -5.96
C GLU A 849 -30.59 -27.87 -5.22
N THR A 850 -30.45 -26.69 -5.85
CA THR A 850 -30.87 -25.41 -5.29
C THR A 850 -32.33 -25.12 -5.64
N PRO A 851 -33.03 -24.23 -4.91
CA PRO A 851 -34.43 -23.90 -5.18
C PRO A 851 -34.71 -23.38 -6.60
N GLY A 852 -33.69 -22.84 -7.29
CA GLY A 852 -33.76 -22.36 -8.67
C GLY A 852 -33.49 -23.42 -9.74
N GLY A 853 -33.31 -24.70 -9.37
CA GLY A 853 -32.98 -25.80 -10.29
C GLY A 853 -31.50 -25.89 -10.69
N GLY A 854 -30.63 -25.10 -10.06
CA GLY A 854 -29.17 -25.18 -10.23
C GLY A 854 -28.54 -26.27 -9.36
N GLN A 855 -27.31 -26.67 -9.66
CA GLN A 855 -26.53 -27.59 -8.82
C GLN A 855 -25.47 -26.82 -8.02
N LEU A 856 -25.43 -27.06 -6.71
CA LEU A 856 -24.36 -26.63 -5.81
C LEU A 856 -23.47 -27.84 -5.52
N TYR A 857 -22.17 -27.74 -5.79
CA TYR A 857 -21.19 -28.77 -5.46
C TYR A 857 -20.41 -28.39 -4.20
N ILE A 858 -20.10 -29.39 -3.39
CA ILE A 858 -19.37 -29.28 -2.14
C ILE A 858 -18.24 -30.30 -2.17
N SER A 859 -17.04 -29.89 -1.81
CA SER A 859 -15.87 -30.77 -1.84
C SER A 859 -14.88 -30.38 -0.74
N GLU A 860 -13.85 -31.20 -0.56
CA GLU A 860 -12.76 -30.90 0.35
C GLU A 860 -12.07 -29.58 -0.02
N PHE A 861 -11.69 -28.81 0.99
CA PHE A 861 -10.87 -27.61 0.82
C PHE A 861 -9.47 -28.00 0.33
N MET A 862 -9.08 -27.46 -0.83
CA MET A 862 -7.75 -27.70 -1.44
C MET A 862 -6.98 -26.41 -1.71
N GLU A 863 -7.54 -25.26 -1.36
CA GLU A 863 -7.00 -23.93 -1.67
C GLU A 863 -5.99 -23.46 -0.58
N ASP A 864 -5.09 -24.36 -0.16
CA ASP A 864 -4.11 -24.10 0.91
C ASP A 864 -2.72 -23.74 0.37
N CYS A 865 -2.51 -22.47 0.03
CA CYS A 865 -1.19 -21.98 -0.39
C CYS A 865 -0.09 -22.14 0.67
N ASN A 866 -0.40 -22.23 1.97
CA ASN A 866 0.65 -22.45 2.97
C ASN A 866 1.23 -23.86 2.85
N GLU A 867 0.39 -24.88 2.67
CA GLU A 867 0.83 -26.25 2.46
C GLU A 867 1.40 -26.44 1.04
N ASP A 868 0.68 -25.98 0.02
CA ASP A 868 0.98 -26.25 -1.38
C ASP A 868 2.13 -25.43 -1.97
N LEU A 869 2.33 -24.21 -1.48
CA LEU A 869 3.39 -23.31 -1.95
C LEU A 869 4.43 -23.10 -0.86
N GLU A 870 4.09 -22.43 0.24
CA GLU A 870 5.09 -21.94 1.20
C GLU A 870 5.89 -23.07 1.88
N SER A 871 5.24 -24.20 2.16
CA SER A 871 5.86 -25.36 2.81
C SER A 871 6.34 -26.44 1.83
N ALA A 872 6.18 -26.21 0.53
CA ALA A 872 6.49 -27.20 -0.49
C ALA A 872 8.00 -27.38 -0.68
N PRO A 873 8.48 -28.58 -1.09
CA PRO A 873 9.91 -28.90 -1.18
C PRO A 873 10.73 -27.84 -1.91
N LEU A 874 10.22 -27.33 -3.04
CA LEU A 874 10.92 -26.31 -3.83
C LEU A 874 11.16 -25.01 -3.05
N ASN A 875 10.12 -24.48 -2.41
CA ASN A 875 10.18 -23.19 -1.71
C ASN A 875 10.95 -23.23 -0.38
N THR A 876 11.39 -24.41 0.07
CA THR A 876 12.31 -24.54 1.21
C THR A 876 13.78 -24.28 0.85
N ARG A 877 14.12 -24.13 -0.44
CA ARG A 877 15.48 -23.89 -0.92
C ARG A 877 15.80 -22.40 -1.02
N GLY A 878 17.04 -22.04 -0.67
CA GLY A 878 17.50 -20.65 -0.66
C GLY A 878 17.40 -19.92 -2.00
N TRP A 879 17.99 -20.51 -3.05
CA TRP A 879 17.99 -19.97 -4.40
C TRP A 879 16.59 -19.70 -4.96
N VAL A 880 15.64 -20.60 -4.66
CA VAL A 880 14.26 -20.55 -5.17
C VAL A 880 13.53 -19.28 -4.75
N MET A 881 13.83 -18.70 -3.59
CA MET A 881 13.18 -17.46 -3.16
C MET A 881 13.44 -16.32 -4.16
N GLN A 882 14.67 -16.23 -4.69
CA GLN A 882 15.00 -15.24 -5.71
C GLN A 882 14.32 -15.55 -7.03
N GLU A 883 14.29 -16.83 -7.42
CA GLU A 883 13.62 -17.30 -8.65
C GLU A 883 12.13 -16.93 -8.64
N ARG A 884 11.42 -17.21 -7.54
CA ARG A 884 10.01 -16.88 -7.36
C ARG A 884 9.77 -15.37 -7.33
N ALA A 885 10.52 -14.64 -6.51
CA ALA A 885 10.30 -13.20 -6.30
C ALA A 885 10.60 -12.34 -7.52
N LEU A 886 11.55 -12.74 -8.37
CA LEU A 886 11.91 -11.99 -9.59
C LEU A 886 11.11 -12.46 -10.81
N SER A 887 10.44 -13.61 -10.75
CA SER A 887 9.57 -14.07 -11.83
C SER A 887 8.32 -13.20 -11.92
N ARG A 888 8.01 -12.71 -13.11
CA ARG A 888 6.81 -11.89 -13.37
C ARG A 888 5.52 -12.71 -13.32
N ARG A 889 5.66 -14.00 -13.65
CA ARG A 889 4.60 -14.98 -13.87
C ARG A 889 5.15 -16.35 -13.51
N THR A 890 4.45 -17.08 -12.65
CA THR A 890 4.86 -18.43 -12.25
C THR A 890 3.68 -19.39 -12.30
N LEU A 891 3.89 -20.54 -12.95
CA LEU A 891 3.01 -21.70 -12.88
C LEU A 891 3.57 -22.68 -11.86
N HIS A 892 2.98 -22.73 -10.68
CA HIS A 892 3.35 -23.64 -9.60
C HIS A 892 2.61 -24.96 -9.74
N PHE A 893 3.35 -26.02 -10.03
CA PHE A 893 2.84 -27.39 -10.03
C PHE A 893 3.00 -27.99 -8.63
N THR A 894 1.94 -27.94 -7.82
CA THR A 894 1.96 -28.37 -6.43
C THR A 894 1.52 -29.81 -6.29
N LYS A 895 1.34 -30.28 -5.04
CA LYS A 895 0.93 -31.65 -4.75
C LYS A 895 -0.55 -31.89 -5.09
N THR A 896 -1.36 -30.83 -5.03
CA THR A 896 -2.83 -30.88 -5.10
C THR A 896 -3.36 -30.32 -6.41
N GLN A 897 -2.83 -29.19 -6.90
CA GLN A 897 -3.31 -28.47 -8.07
C GLN A 897 -2.24 -27.55 -8.66
N VAL A 898 -2.56 -26.86 -9.76
CA VAL A 898 -1.69 -25.80 -10.29
C VAL A 898 -2.14 -24.44 -9.80
N TYR A 899 -1.17 -23.60 -9.40
CA TYR A 899 -1.39 -22.20 -9.07
C TYR A 899 -0.67 -21.30 -10.06
N TRP A 900 -1.35 -20.25 -10.49
CA TRP A 900 -0.81 -19.14 -11.26
C TRP A 900 -0.52 -17.97 -10.34
N GLU A 901 0.72 -17.49 -10.30
CA GLU A 901 1.14 -16.31 -9.54
C GLU A 901 1.61 -15.22 -10.50
N CYS A 902 1.10 -14.00 -10.35
CA CYS A 902 1.60 -12.81 -11.04
C CYS A 902 1.33 -11.54 -10.22
N GLY A 903 1.73 -10.37 -10.75
CA GLY A 903 1.47 -9.02 -10.21
C GLY A 903 0.05 -8.72 -9.70
N ASN A 904 -0.96 -9.49 -10.13
CA ASN A 904 -2.38 -9.29 -9.81
C ASN A 904 -2.93 -10.30 -8.79
N GLY A 905 -2.08 -11.15 -8.20
CA GLY A 905 -2.44 -12.15 -7.19
C GLY A 905 -2.20 -13.60 -7.63
N ILE A 906 -2.67 -14.54 -6.81
CA ILE A 906 -2.55 -15.98 -7.06
C ILE A 906 -3.92 -16.54 -7.46
N HIS A 907 -3.97 -17.33 -8.52
CA HIS A 907 -5.17 -18.02 -8.99
C HIS A 907 -4.92 -19.53 -8.99
N CYS A 908 -5.90 -20.35 -8.61
CA CYS A 908 -5.75 -21.81 -8.62
C CYS A 908 -6.52 -22.47 -9.77
N GLU A 909 -6.20 -23.73 -10.09
CA GLU A 909 -6.83 -24.53 -11.15
C GLU A 909 -8.36 -24.72 -10.94
N ARG A 910 -8.84 -24.51 -9.71
CA ARG A 910 -10.27 -24.50 -9.31
C ARG A 910 -10.92 -23.12 -9.39
N LEU A 911 -10.22 -22.17 -10.01
CA LEU A 911 -10.69 -20.83 -10.36
C LEU A 911 -10.92 -19.88 -9.17
N PHE A 912 -10.34 -20.18 -8.00
CA PHE A 912 -10.31 -19.23 -6.89
C PHE A 912 -9.17 -18.23 -7.06
N LYS A 913 -9.37 -17.03 -6.51
CA LYS A 913 -8.33 -16.03 -6.30
C LYS A 913 -7.90 -16.02 -4.83
N LEU A 914 -6.59 -16.10 -4.61
CA LEU A 914 -5.94 -16.13 -3.30
C LEU A 914 -5.01 -14.93 -3.10
N SER A 915 -4.96 -14.42 -1.87
CA SER A 915 -4.05 -13.34 -1.50
C SER A 915 -3.55 -13.47 -0.06
N ASN A 916 -2.31 -13.02 0.16
CA ASN A 916 -1.70 -12.87 1.49
C ASN A 916 -0.86 -11.58 1.51
N PRO A 917 -1.15 -10.61 2.39
CA PRO A 917 -0.41 -9.35 2.46
C PRO A 917 1.10 -9.50 2.73
N GLN A 918 1.54 -10.54 3.44
CA GLN A 918 2.96 -10.80 3.66
C GLN A 918 3.66 -11.44 2.44
N SER A 919 2.91 -12.19 1.62
CA SER A 919 3.45 -12.75 0.37
C SER A 919 3.29 -11.79 -0.82
N ALA A 920 2.73 -10.59 -0.61
CA ALA A 920 2.50 -9.59 -1.65
C ALA A 920 3.79 -9.11 -2.34
N LEU A 921 4.96 -9.25 -1.70
CA LEU A 921 6.24 -8.99 -2.35
C LEU A 921 6.55 -10.03 -3.44
N PHE A 922 6.27 -11.32 -3.20
CA PHE A 922 6.55 -12.39 -4.18
C PHE A 922 5.62 -12.33 -5.40
N ALA A 923 4.42 -11.80 -5.21
CA ALA A 923 3.45 -11.57 -6.27
C ALA A 923 3.64 -10.20 -6.96
N ASP A 924 4.81 -9.55 -6.88
CA ASP A 924 5.08 -8.26 -7.54
C ASP A 924 5.80 -8.47 -8.88
N SER A 925 5.12 -8.16 -9.98
CA SER A 925 5.66 -8.32 -11.34
C SER A 925 6.83 -7.38 -11.68
N ASP A 926 7.02 -6.32 -10.89
CA ASP A 926 8.19 -5.44 -10.95
C ASP A 926 8.82 -5.33 -9.55
N PHE A 927 9.03 -6.48 -8.90
CA PHE A 927 9.61 -6.58 -7.56
C PHE A 927 10.71 -5.54 -7.29
N PRO A 928 10.70 -4.83 -6.14
CA PRO A 928 9.67 -4.78 -5.08
C PRO A 928 8.84 -3.48 -5.08
N LYS A 929 8.39 -2.96 -6.24
CA LYS A 929 7.57 -1.71 -6.29
C LYS A 929 6.36 -1.72 -5.32
N ALA A 930 5.74 -2.87 -5.07
CA ALA A 930 4.65 -3.03 -4.13
C ALA A 930 5.00 -2.54 -2.71
N ILE A 931 6.28 -2.60 -2.31
CA ILE A 931 6.76 -2.11 -1.01
C ILE A 931 6.48 -0.61 -0.83
N LEU A 932 6.45 0.16 -1.91
CA LEU A 932 6.25 1.62 -1.87
C LEU A 932 4.82 2.00 -1.46
N LYS A 933 3.85 1.09 -1.63
CA LYS A 933 2.44 1.27 -1.22
C LYS A 933 2.31 1.36 0.31
N TYR A 934 3.30 0.88 1.06
CA TYR A 934 3.27 0.85 2.52
C TYR A 934 3.98 2.07 3.13
N TYR A 935 3.50 2.52 4.31
CA TYR A 935 4.18 3.52 5.13
C TYR A 935 5.52 2.97 5.67
N LYS A 936 6.38 3.85 6.21
CA LYS A 936 7.74 3.51 6.66
C LYS A 936 7.81 2.24 7.53
N GLY A 937 6.90 2.07 8.47
CA GLY A 937 6.84 0.88 9.32
C GLY A 937 6.47 -0.40 8.57
N GLY A 938 5.48 -0.32 7.66
CA GLY A 938 5.13 -1.44 6.78
C GLY A 938 6.28 -1.87 5.86
N ARG A 939 7.02 -0.91 5.30
CA ARG A 939 8.23 -1.19 4.48
C ARG A 939 9.27 -1.99 5.27
N ILE A 940 9.52 -1.58 6.52
CA ILE A 940 10.48 -2.25 7.40
C ILE A 940 10.04 -3.68 7.70
N THR A 941 8.78 -3.86 8.09
CA THR A 941 8.26 -5.20 8.40
C THR A 941 8.32 -6.12 7.18
N LEU A 942 8.09 -5.61 5.97
CA LEU A 942 8.13 -6.41 4.75
C LEU A 942 9.54 -6.96 4.43
N PHE A 943 10.59 -6.12 4.45
CA PHE A 943 11.95 -6.64 4.19
C PHE A 943 12.46 -7.47 5.37
N GLN A 944 12.08 -7.15 6.61
CA GLN A 944 12.42 -7.98 7.77
C GLN A 944 11.79 -9.37 7.66
N ASN A 945 10.52 -9.45 7.24
CA ASN A 945 9.84 -10.72 7.01
C ASN A 945 10.50 -11.52 5.87
N LEU A 946 10.89 -10.84 4.78
CA LEU A 946 11.64 -11.47 3.68
C LEU A 946 12.93 -12.12 4.19
N TYR A 947 13.75 -11.39 4.94
CA TYR A 947 15.02 -11.93 5.47
C TYR A 947 14.83 -12.99 6.56
N GLU A 948 13.82 -12.87 7.42
CA GLU A 948 13.47 -13.94 8.37
C GLU A 948 13.08 -15.23 7.66
N ARG A 949 12.25 -15.15 6.61
CA ARG A 949 11.88 -16.31 5.79
C ARG A 949 13.12 -16.89 5.11
N TYR A 950 13.92 -16.04 4.48
CA TYR A 950 15.13 -16.48 3.77
C TYR A 950 16.15 -17.17 4.68
N SER A 951 16.33 -16.67 5.91
CA SER A 951 17.27 -17.26 6.88
C SER A 951 16.95 -18.71 7.27
N LYS A 952 15.71 -19.15 7.07
CA LYS A 952 15.23 -20.51 7.35
C LYS A 952 15.40 -21.47 6.16
N LEU A 953 15.76 -20.95 4.99
CA LEU A 953 15.88 -21.76 3.78
C LEU A 953 17.16 -22.59 3.78
N SER A 954 17.07 -23.73 3.11
CA SER A 954 18.14 -24.72 3.01
C SER A 954 19.02 -24.48 1.79
N PHE A 955 20.32 -24.75 1.94
CA PHE A 955 21.34 -24.64 0.89
C PHE A 955 22.13 -25.93 0.80
N SER A 956 22.50 -26.33 -0.43
CA SER A 956 23.45 -27.43 -0.62
C SER A 956 24.84 -27.03 -0.12
N TYR A 957 25.25 -25.79 -0.41
CA TYR A 957 26.44 -25.15 0.13
C TYR A 957 26.03 -23.87 0.84
N ILE A 958 26.12 -23.86 2.17
CA ILE A 958 25.65 -22.72 2.99
C ILE A 958 26.39 -21.41 2.69
N SER A 959 27.61 -21.49 2.15
CA SER A 959 28.38 -20.35 1.64
C SER A 959 27.71 -19.58 0.51
N ASP A 960 26.74 -20.18 -0.20
CA ASP A 960 26.00 -19.53 -1.29
C ASP A 960 24.94 -18.53 -0.78
N ARG A 961 24.60 -18.60 0.52
CA ARG A 961 23.56 -17.79 1.17
C ARG A 961 23.59 -16.30 0.80
N PRO A 962 24.72 -15.57 0.85
CA PRO A 962 24.77 -14.15 0.47
C PRO A 962 24.60 -13.92 -1.03
N VAL A 963 25.08 -14.82 -1.87
CA VAL A 963 25.01 -14.69 -3.34
C VAL A 963 23.57 -14.91 -3.82
N ALA A 964 22.89 -15.90 -3.26
CA ALA A 964 21.56 -16.34 -3.69
C ALA A 964 20.43 -15.33 -3.38
N ILE A 965 20.66 -14.32 -2.54
CA ILE A 965 19.70 -13.23 -2.27
C ILE A 965 20.17 -11.88 -2.81
N LEU A 966 21.38 -11.81 -3.37
CA LEU A 966 22.00 -10.55 -3.77
C LEU A 966 21.12 -9.78 -4.75
N GLY A 967 20.48 -10.48 -5.71
CA GLY A 967 19.56 -9.86 -6.65
C GLY A 967 18.37 -9.19 -5.95
N LEU A 968 17.76 -9.86 -4.96
CA LEU A 968 16.65 -9.28 -4.19
C LEU A 968 17.09 -8.06 -3.37
N GLN A 969 18.27 -8.12 -2.74
CA GLN A 969 18.83 -6.99 -2.00
C GLN A 969 19.08 -5.79 -2.91
N GLN A 970 19.71 -5.99 -4.08
CA GLN A 970 19.99 -4.91 -5.03
C GLN A 970 18.71 -4.23 -5.51
N HIS A 971 17.67 -5.01 -5.82
CA HIS A 971 16.35 -4.50 -6.17
C HIS A 971 15.71 -3.71 -5.01
N LEU A 972 15.75 -4.23 -3.78
CA LEU A 972 15.27 -3.53 -2.59
C LEU A 972 16.03 -2.23 -2.33
N SER A 973 17.35 -2.23 -2.39
CA SER A 973 18.20 -1.04 -2.26
C SER A 973 17.84 0.02 -3.30
N SER A 974 17.66 -0.38 -4.55
CA SER A 974 17.27 0.54 -5.64
C SER A 974 15.90 1.16 -5.38
N VAL A 975 14.90 0.36 -4.98
CA VAL A 975 13.52 0.85 -4.75
C VAL A 975 13.41 1.68 -3.48
N LEU A 976 14.08 1.28 -2.40
CA LEU A 976 14.13 2.00 -1.14
C LEU A 976 15.06 3.22 -1.18
N GLN A 977 15.82 3.39 -2.28
CA GLN A 977 16.80 4.47 -2.47
C GLN A 977 17.80 4.55 -1.31
N THR A 978 18.30 3.39 -0.89
CA THR A 978 19.23 3.28 0.22
C THR A 978 20.32 2.28 -0.10
N ARG A 979 21.54 2.55 0.36
CA ARG A 979 22.62 1.57 0.29
C ARG A 979 22.23 0.33 1.09
N GLY A 980 22.37 -0.85 0.50
CA GLY A 980 22.14 -2.13 1.15
C GLY A 980 23.31 -3.07 0.95
N GLU A 981 23.85 -3.58 2.05
CA GLU A 981 25.00 -4.48 2.08
C GLU A 981 24.69 -5.65 3.01
N PHE A 982 24.91 -6.89 2.55
CA PHE A 982 24.72 -8.13 3.33
C PHE A 982 23.46 -8.15 4.22
N GLY A 983 22.29 -7.80 3.68
CA GLY A 983 21.00 -7.81 4.37
C GLY A 983 20.73 -6.63 5.30
N VAL A 984 21.57 -5.58 5.23
CA VAL A 984 21.46 -4.37 6.06
C VAL A 984 21.28 -3.14 5.18
N PHE A 985 20.23 -2.35 5.46
CA PHE A 985 19.93 -1.11 4.73
C PHE A 985 20.31 0.12 5.56
N GLU A 986 21.09 1.04 4.99
CA GLU A 986 21.64 2.21 5.69
C GLU A 986 20.56 3.12 6.30
N GLN A 987 19.48 3.42 5.56
CA GLN A 987 18.38 4.25 6.07
C GLN A 987 17.62 3.60 7.24
N TYR A 988 17.75 2.28 7.39
CA TYR A 988 17.11 1.47 8.43
C TYR A 988 18.15 0.72 9.28
N LEU A 989 19.37 1.26 9.39
CA LEU A 989 20.55 0.56 9.91
C LEU A 989 20.29 -0.10 11.26
N ALA A 990 19.86 0.66 12.26
CA ALA A 990 19.59 0.15 13.60
C ALA A 990 18.58 -1.02 13.61
N ARG A 991 17.47 -0.90 12.87
CA ARG A 991 16.47 -1.97 12.78
C ARG A 991 16.93 -3.17 11.95
N SER A 992 17.82 -2.95 11.00
CA SER A 992 18.45 -4.00 10.20
C SER A 992 19.50 -4.78 11.00
N LEU A 993 20.12 -4.16 12.01
CA LEU A 993 21.08 -4.81 12.90
C LEU A 993 20.44 -5.51 14.11
N LEU A 994 19.20 -5.17 14.48
CA LEU A 994 18.49 -5.76 15.63
C LEU A 994 17.83 -7.12 15.32
N TRP A 995 18.52 -7.99 14.58
CA TRP A 995 18.20 -9.40 14.44
C TRP A 995 18.76 -10.21 15.62
N SER A 996 18.17 -11.36 15.92
CA SER A 996 18.61 -12.28 16.95
C SER A 996 18.19 -13.72 16.64
N ARG A 997 18.93 -14.69 17.16
CA ARG A 997 18.54 -16.10 17.11
C ARG A 997 17.23 -16.40 17.86
N PRO A 998 16.51 -17.48 17.50
CA PRO A 998 15.47 -18.07 18.34
C PRO A 998 16.01 -18.53 19.69
N LYS A 999 15.13 -18.69 20.69
CA LYS A 999 15.52 -19.01 22.08
C LYS A 999 16.32 -20.30 22.22
N ASP A 1000 16.04 -21.31 21.38
CA ASP A 1000 16.55 -22.67 21.55
C ASP A 1000 17.61 -23.07 20.51
N ILE A 1001 18.04 -22.15 19.64
CA ILE A 1001 18.94 -22.45 18.51
C ILE A 1001 20.09 -21.46 18.48
N PHE A 1002 21.31 -21.88 18.79
CA PHE A 1002 22.51 -21.07 18.55
C PHE A 1002 22.90 -21.09 17.07
N LEU A 1003 23.43 -19.96 16.60
CA LEU A 1003 23.94 -19.83 15.25
C LEU A 1003 25.35 -20.42 15.14
N LYS A 1004 25.75 -20.79 13.93
CA LYS A 1004 27.11 -21.27 13.63
C LYS A 1004 27.75 -20.38 12.58
N SER A 1005 28.94 -19.85 12.82
CA SER A 1005 29.68 -19.11 11.79
C SER A 1005 29.89 -19.94 10.51
N ILE A 1006 29.67 -19.32 9.35
CA ILE A 1006 29.91 -19.92 8.04
C ILE A 1006 31.37 -19.65 7.65
N MET A 1007 32.06 -20.71 7.20
CA MET A 1007 33.41 -20.60 6.64
C MET A 1007 33.31 -20.18 5.17
N PHE A 1008 33.80 -18.98 4.86
CA PHE A 1008 33.92 -18.47 3.49
C PHE A 1008 35.37 -18.60 3.00
N GLN A 1009 35.56 -18.80 1.69
CA GLN A 1009 36.88 -18.63 1.06
C GLN A 1009 37.24 -17.13 1.02
N ASP A 1010 38.52 -16.78 1.09
CA ASP A 1010 39.04 -15.43 1.42
C ASP A 1010 38.42 -14.28 0.59
N ASP A 1011 37.99 -14.53 -0.64
CA ASP A 1011 37.42 -13.54 -1.56
C ASP A 1011 35.95 -13.16 -1.26
N HIS A 1012 35.26 -13.89 -0.37
CA HIS A 1012 33.80 -13.77 -0.14
C HIS A 1012 33.41 -13.62 1.34
N ARG A 1013 34.32 -13.13 2.18
CA ARG A 1013 34.07 -13.04 3.62
C ARG A 1013 32.93 -12.07 3.94
N VAL A 1014 31.87 -12.60 4.56
CA VAL A 1014 30.72 -11.81 5.02
C VAL A 1014 31.05 -11.19 6.40
N PRO A 1015 30.78 -9.89 6.60
CA PRO A 1015 30.99 -9.22 7.88
C PRO A 1015 30.15 -9.82 9.03
N SER A 1016 30.70 -9.92 10.24
CA SER A 1016 30.06 -10.53 11.42
C SER A 1016 28.78 -9.81 11.88
N TRP A 1017 28.63 -8.52 11.55
CA TRP A 1017 27.41 -7.77 11.86
C TRP A 1017 26.21 -8.20 11.01
N SER A 1018 26.44 -8.87 9.87
CA SER A 1018 25.41 -9.44 9.03
C SER A 1018 24.99 -10.81 9.55
N TRP A 1019 23.69 -11.08 9.53
CA TRP A 1019 23.16 -12.41 9.81
C TRP A 1019 23.57 -13.43 8.73
N MET A 1020 23.98 -12.99 7.53
CA MET A 1020 24.42 -13.86 6.45
C MET A 1020 25.76 -14.53 6.75
N ALA A 1021 26.50 -14.06 7.76
CA ALA A 1021 27.76 -14.68 8.21
C ALA A 1021 27.53 -15.97 9.01
N TYR A 1022 26.29 -16.30 9.35
CA TYR A 1022 25.95 -17.43 10.20
C TYR A 1022 24.93 -18.36 9.55
N ASP A 1023 25.02 -19.65 9.86
CA ASP A 1023 24.03 -20.67 9.58
C ASP A 1023 23.00 -20.72 10.72
N GLY A 1024 21.73 -20.83 10.33
CA GLY A 1024 20.58 -20.83 11.22
C GLY A 1024 19.58 -19.69 10.97
N PRO A 1025 18.39 -19.79 11.57
CA PRO A 1025 17.30 -18.83 11.41
C PRO A 1025 17.48 -17.59 12.28
N ILE A 1026 16.96 -16.45 11.83
CA ILE A 1026 16.90 -15.20 12.60
C ILE A 1026 15.47 -14.74 12.88
N THR A 1027 15.36 -13.85 13.85
CA THR A 1027 14.16 -13.07 14.18
C THR A 1027 14.55 -11.63 14.48
N TYR A 1028 13.86 -10.66 13.90
CA TYR A 1028 14.03 -9.26 14.24
C TYR A 1028 13.30 -8.90 15.53
N ALA A 1029 13.88 -7.94 16.27
CA ALA A 1029 13.24 -7.41 17.46
C ALA A 1029 11.90 -6.74 17.11
N ASN A 1030 10.82 -7.17 17.78
CA ASN A 1030 9.50 -6.56 17.64
C ASN A 1030 9.46 -5.20 18.37
N ILE A 1031 9.98 -4.17 17.70
CA ILE A 1031 10.10 -2.83 18.24
C ILE A 1031 8.96 -1.96 17.71
N PRO A 1032 8.09 -1.42 18.59
CA PRO A 1032 6.99 -0.56 18.16
C PRO A 1032 7.49 0.65 17.36
N PHE A 1033 6.80 0.98 16.28
CA PHE A 1033 7.08 2.20 15.52
C PHE A 1033 6.78 3.44 16.39
N ASP A 1034 7.53 4.52 16.14
CA ASP A 1034 7.43 5.83 16.82
C ASP A 1034 7.65 5.88 18.33
N LYS A 1035 7.95 4.75 18.99
CA LYS A 1035 8.26 4.68 20.43
C LYS A 1035 9.74 4.73 20.76
N VAL A 1036 10.63 4.70 19.77
CA VAL A 1036 12.09 4.64 19.96
C VAL A 1036 12.76 5.86 19.32
N GLU A 1037 13.76 6.40 20.01
CA GLU A 1037 14.72 7.39 19.52
C GLU A 1037 15.98 6.62 19.06
N TRP A 1038 16.32 6.69 17.78
CA TRP A 1038 17.44 5.95 17.19
C TRP A 1038 18.74 6.74 17.30
N SER A 1039 19.84 6.04 17.54
CA SER A 1039 21.19 6.62 17.63
C SER A 1039 21.76 6.90 16.23
N THR A 1040 22.59 7.94 16.14
CA THR A 1040 23.41 8.27 14.96
C THR A 1040 24.87 7.82 15.11
N ASP A 1041 25.22 7.21 16.25
CA ASP A 1041 26.60 6.84 16.61
C ASP A 1041 27.07 5.53 15.95
N CYS A 1042 26.33 5.02 14.96
CA CYS A 1042 26.66 3.81 14.21
C CYS A 1042 26.42 4.08 12.73
N LEU A 1043 27.43 3.91 11.89
CA LEU A 1043 27.42 4.22 10.47
C LEU A 1043 27.98 3.05 9.66
N LEU A 1044 27.42 2.85 8.46
CA LEU A 1044 27.91 1.87 7.48
C LEU A 1044 28.88 2.57 6.52
N GLN A 1045 30.11 2.07 6.36
CA GLN A 1045 31.15 2.67 5.53
C GLN A 1045 31.78 1.66 4.55
N SER A 1046 32.14 2.12 3.34
CA SER A 1046 33.01 1.42 2.39
C SER A 1046 34.47 1.76 2.67
N CYS A 1047 35.35 0.76 2.78
CA CYS A 1047 36.80 0.97 2.81
C CYS A 1047 37.35 1.15 1.39
N GLU A 1048 37.86 2.34 1.06
CA GLU A 1048 38.61 2.61 -0.19
C GLU A 1048 40.14 2.63 0.00
N GLU A 1049 40.66 2.49 1.24
CA GLU A 1049 42.01 2.95 1.59
C GLU A 1049 43.12 1.89 1.76
N THR A 1050 42.88 0.61 1.49
CA THR A 1050 43.99 -0.38 1.49
C THR A 1050 44.04 -1.06 0.14
N GLY A 1051 44.97 -0.58 -0.70
CA GLY A 1051 45.33 -1.27 -1.94
C GLY A 1051 45.62 -2.75 -1.65
N THR A 1052 45.11 -3.60 -2.54
CA THR A 1052 45.02 -5.07 -2.51
C THR A 1052 43.80 -5.63 -1.74
N ASP A 1053 42.86 -6.15 -2.53
CA ASP A 1053 41.69 -7.00 -2.19
C ASP A 1053 40.39 -6.35 -1.68
N GLY A 1054 39.54 -5.95 -2.64
CA GLY A 1054 38.06 -5.96 -2.54
C GLY A 1054 37.39 -4.88 -1.67
N ASN A 1055 36.34 -4.24 -2.20
CA ASN A 1055 35.44 -3.33 -1.46
C ASN A 1055 34.88 -4.01 -0.19
N ARG A 1056 35.49 -3.83 0.98
CA ARG A 1056 34.99 -4.35 2.26
C ARG A 1056 34.09 -3.31 2.94
N ALA A 1057 32.85 -3.68 3.25
CA ALA A 1057 31.92 -2.87 4.03
C ALA A 1057 32.14 -3.09 5.55
N VAL A 1058 32.26 -2.01 6.32
CA VAL A 1058 32.50 -2.04 7.77
C VAL A 1058 31.48 -1.18 8.51
N LEU A 1059 31.23 -1.48 9.79
CA LEU A 1059 30.49 -0.58 10.67
C LEU A 1059 31.47 0.23 11.53
N LYS A 1060 31.30 1.54 11.55
CA LYS A 1060 31.96 2.42 12.54
C LYS A 1060 30.96 2.80 13.61
N ALA A 1061 31.33 2.61 14.87
CA ALA A 1061 30.44 2.90 15.99
C ALA A 1061 31.17 3.27 17.28
N VAL A 1062 30.44 3.84 18.23
CA VAL A 1062 30.93 4.06 19.59
C VAL A 1062 30.55 2.88 20.49
N ALA A 1063 31.54 2.09 20.90
CA ALA A 1063 31.36 0.97 21.81
C ALA A 1063 31.53 1.41 23.27
N LYS A 1064 30.63 0.96 24.15
CA LYS A 1064 30.60 1.32 25.58
C LYS A 1064 30.76 0.08 26.46
N ASP A 1065 31.39 0.23 27.61
CA ASP A 1065 31.41 -0.82 28.62
C ASP A 1065 29.99 -1.12 29.11
N ILE A 1066 29.67 -2.41 29.25
CA ILE A 1066 28.38 -2.87 29.78
C ILE A 1066 28.57 -3.63 31.08
N LYS A 1067 27.66 -3.39 32.03
CA LYS A 1067 27.61 -4.07 33.34
C LYS A 1067 26.39 -4.96 33.36
N LEU A 1068 26.62 -6.27 33.34
CA LEU A 1068 25.58 -7.30 33.29
C LEU A 1068 25.71 -8.19 34.52
N ASP A 1069 24.59 -8.42 35.20
CA ASP A 1069 24.50 -9.47 36.21
C ASP A 1069 23.99 -10.79 35.61
N LYS A 1070 23.89 -11.84 36.43
CA LYS A 1070 23.43 -13.16 35.98
C LYS A 1070 21.98 -13.15 35.48
N LEU A 1071 21.13 -12.27 36.00
CA LEU A 1071 19.72 -12.16 35.60
C LEU A 1071 19.61 -11.42 34.26
N ASP A 1072 20.35 -10.32 34.09
CA ASP A 1072 20.43 -9.58 32.84
C ASP A 1072 20.95 -10.46 31.69
N MET A 1073 21.95 -11.31 31.97
CA MET A 1073 22.47 -12.29 31.01
C MET A 1073 21.42 -13.33 30.56
N GLN A 1074 20.44 -13.66 31.41
CA GLN A 1074 19.39 -14.63 31.09
C GLN A 1074 18.18 -13.99 30.40
N ASP A 1075 17.76 -12.81 30.85
CA ASP A 1075 16.48 -12.21 30.45
C ASP A 1075 16.62 -11.15 29.34
N ARG A 1076 17.77 -10.48 29.25
CA ARG A 1076 17.95 -9.27 28.43
C ARG A 1076 19.01 -9.42 27.35
N VAL A 1077 19.81 -10.47 27.37
CA VAL A 1077 20.92 -10.71 26.44
C VAL A 1077 20.61 -11.91 25.56
N LYS A 1078 20.84 -11.77 24.27
CA LYS A 1078 20.83 -12.86 23.31
C LYS A 1078 22.16 -12.90 22.57
N LEU A 1079 23.01 -13.85 22.96
CA LEU A 1079 24.25 -14.15 22.25
C LEU A 1079 23.94 -14.95 20.98
N ASP A 1080 24.65 -14.65 19.89
CA ASP A 1080 24.43 -15.29 18.59
C ASP A 1080 24.92 -16.75 18.60
N GLU A 1081 26.08 -17.01 19.21
CA GLU A 1081 26.68 -18.34 19.37
C GLU A 1081 26.61 -18.87 20.82
N GLY A 1082 26.92 -20.16 21.02
CA GLY A 1082 26.87 -20.83 22.32
C GLY A 1082 27.79 -20.18 23.36
N ALA A 1083 27.26 -19.87 24.55
CA ALA A 1083 27.88 -19.11 25.64
C ALA A 1083 29.12 -19.72 26.34
N SER A 1084 29.89 -20.55 25.64
CA SER A 1084 31.00 -21.33 26.24
C SER A 1084 32.36 -20.63 26.22
N ARG A 1085 32.48 -19.43 25.64
CA ARG A 1085 33.80 -18.76 25.46
C ARG A 1085 33.89 -17.26 25.82
N LEU A 1086 32.78 -16.57 26.12
CA LEU A 1086 32.81 -15.11 26.32
C LEU A 1086 32.58 -14.74 27.79
N GLU A 1087 33.61 -14.18 28.43
CA GLU A 1087 33.50 -13.56 29.75
C GLU A 1087 32.71 -12.25 29.66
N PRO A 1088 31.75 -11.97 30.57
CA PRO A 1088 30.96 -10.73 30.52
C PRO A 1088 31.79 -9.43 30.48
N SER A 1089 33.00 -9.46 31.02
CA SER A 1089 33.94 -8.32 31.03
C SER A 1089 34.54 -7.99 29.65
N SER A 1090 34.55 -8.93 28.71
CA SER A 1090 35.06 -8.70 27.33
C SER A 1090 34.01 -8.07 26.41
N LEU A 1091 32.74 -8.05 26.82
CA LEU A 1091 31.65 -7.51 26.02
C LEU A 1091 31.66 -5.98 26.03
N ARG A 1092 31.34 -5.40 24.88
CA ARG A 1092 31.03 -3.99 24.71
C ARG A 1092 29.65 -3.84 24.06
N GLY A 1093 28.97 -2.75 24.35
CA GLY A 1093 27.64 -2.44 23.84
C GLY A 1093 27.63 -1.19 22.98
N ILE A 1094 27.03 -1.28 21.79
CA ILE A 1094 26.75 -0.14 20.92
C ILE A 1094 25.26 0.16 21.01
N VAL A 1095 24.93 1.37 21.44
CA VAL A 1095 23.54 1.79 21.61
C VAL A 1095 22.96 2.17 20.25
N LEU A 1096 22.05 1.34 19.73
CA LEU A 1096 21.37 1.58 18.46
C LEU A 1096 20.11 2.46 18.63
N GLY A 1097 19.47 2.42 19.79
CA GLY A 1097 18.34 3.28 20.11
C GLY A 1097 17.86 3.15 21.56
N LYS A 1098 16.92 3.99 21.96
CA LYS A 1098 16.32 4.00 23.31
C LYS A 1098 14.83 4.33 23.26
N ASP A 1099 14.03 3.78 24.16
CA ASP A 1099 12.60 4.11 24.27
C ASP A 1099 12.41 5.62 24.51
N LYS A 1100 11.41 6.26 23.90
CA LYS A 1100 11.04 7.65 24.22
C LYS A 1100 10.55 7.71 25.67
N LYS A 1101 11.05 8.67 26.46
CA LYS A 1101 10.71 8.81 27.90
C LYS A 1101 9.18 8.83 28.11
N ARG A 1102 8.70 7.94 28.98
CA ARG A 1102 7.33 7.92 29.53
C ARG A 1102 7.44 7.94 31.05
N GLU A 1103 6.62 8.72 31.74
CA GLU A 1103 6.79 9.13 33.15
C GLU A 1103 6.70 8.01 34.23
N SER A 1104 6.80 6.72 33.89
CA SER A 1104 6.70 5.65 34.90
C SER A 1104 7.45 4.35 34.60
N ARG A 1105 8.24 4.26 33.52
CA ARG A 1105 9.00 3.04 33.19
C ARG A 1105 10.47 3.33 32.96
N ALA A 1106 11.34 2.50 33.51
CA ALA A 1106 12.77 2.56 33.23
C ALA A 1106 13.00 2.44 31.71
N GLN A 1107 13.77 3.37 31.15
CA GLN A 1107 14.02 3.48 29.72
C GLN A 1107 14.86 2.30 29.24
N VAL A 1108 14.34 1.52 28.31
CA VAL A 1108 15.07 0.41 27.69
C VAL A 1108 15.91 0.95 26.53
N HIS A 1109 17.16 0.50 26.46
CA HIS A 1109 18.12 0.76 25.41
C HIS A 1109 18.30 -0.51 24.58
N TYR A 1110 18.26 -0.36 23.26
CA TYR A 1110 18.46 -1.42 22.28
C TYR A 1110 19.93 -1.42 21.87
N VAL A 1111 20.64 -2.49 22.20
CA VAL A 1111 22.10 -2.55 22.16
C VAL A 1111 22.58 -3.68 21.25
N LEU A 1112 23.55 -3.39 20.39
CA LEU A 1112 24.34 -4.40 19.67
C LEU A 1112 25.56 -4.76 20.52
N LEU A 1113 25.76 -6.04 20.77
CA LEU A 1113 26.89 -6.55 21.55
C LEU A 1113 28.05 -6.90 20.62
N VAL A 1114 29.25 -6.44 20.97
CA VAL A 1114 30.49 -6.71 20.24
C VAL A 1114 31.60 -7.15 21.19
N ALA A 1115 32.57 -7.90 20.64
CA ALA A 1115 33.79 -8.31 21.33
C ALA A 1115 35.01 -8.13 20.41
N LEU A 1116 36.21 -8.04 20.99
CA LEU A 1116 37.45 -7.91 20.22
C LEU A 1116 37.71 -9.23 19.45
N SER A 1117 38.10 -9.13 18.17
CA SER A 1117 38.48 -10.30 17.37
C SER A 1117 39.82 -10.87 17.84
N GLU A 1118 39.91 -12.21 17.95
CA GLU A 1118 41.16 -12.91 18.29
C GLU A 1118 42.15 -12.96 17.10
N ASP A 1119 41.69 -12.70 15.86
CA ASP A 1119 42.45 -12.88 14.61
C ASP A 1119 43.09 -11.57 14.07
N GLY A 1120 43.08 -10.47 14.84
CA GLY A 1120 43.53 -9.15 14.37
C GLY A 1120 45.05 -8.96 14.36
N SER A 1121 45.62 -8.60 13.21
CA SER A 1121 46.99 -8.06 13.11
C SER A 1121 47.17 -6.80 13.96
N GLU A 1122 48.32 -6.63 14.60
CA GLU A 1122 48.65 -5.63 15.65
C GLU A 1122 48.36 -4.14 15.34
N GLN A 1123 47.88 -3.77 14.15
CA GLN A 1123 47.76 -2.37 13.71
C GLN A 1123 46.34 -1.78 13.80
N ALA A 1124 45.27 -2.56 14.01
CA ALA A 1124 43.92 -2.03 14.28
C ALA A 1124 43.06 -2.99 15.13
N LYS A 1125 42.43 -2.49 16.21
CA LYS A 1125 41.47 -3.25 17.01
C LYS A 1125 40.18 -3.48 16.21
N VAL A 1126 40.01 -4.67 15.63
CA VAL A 1126 38.79 -5.06 14.93
C VAL A 1126 37.83 -5.75 15.90
N TYR A 1127 36.59 -5.30 15.91
CA TYR A 1127 35.51 -5.89 16.71
C TYR A 1127 34.65 -6.80 15.84
N VAL A 1128 34.05 -7.82 16.47
CA VAL A 1128 33.04 -8.69 15.86
C VAL A 1128 31.75 -8.62 16.65
N ARG A 1129 30.62 -8.77 15.97
CA ARG A 1129 29.31 -8.90 16.60
C ARG A 1129 29.22 -10.23 17.36
N VAL A 1130 28.63 -10.20 18.55
CA VAL A 1130 28.39 -11.41 19.37
C VAL A 1130 26.94 -11.56 19.85
N GLY A 1131 26.08 -10.56 19.64
CA GLY A 1131 24.67 -10.64 20.01
C GLY A 1131 23.94 -9.30 20.08
N VAL A 1132 22.77 -9.31 20.70
CA VAL A 1132 21.96 -8.12 21.00
C VAL A 1132 21.44 -8.14 22.43
N ALA A 1133 21.14 -6.95 22.98
CA ALA A 1133 20.60 -6.81 24.33
C ALA A 1133 19.59 -5.67 24.49
N TRP A 1134 18.71 -5.81 25.50
CA TRP A 1134 17.72 -4.81 25.93
C TRP A 1134 18.03 -4.32 27.34
N LEU A 1135 18.91 -3.35 27.44
CA LEU A 1135 19.53 -2.93 28.70
C LEU A 1135 18.88 -1.68 29.28
N LEU A 1136 19.00 -1.50 30.60
CA LEU A 1136 18.61 -0.26 31.26
C LEU A 1136 19.80 0.72 31.29
N GLU A 1137 19.52 2.01 31.51
CA GLU A 1137 20.55 3.06 31.47
C GLU A 1137 21.72 2.79 32.45
N HIS A 1138 21.45 2.21 33.62
CA HIS A 1138 22.50 1.91 34.61
C HIS A 1138 23.44 0.75 34.20
N ASN A 1139 23.05 -0.06 33.22
CA ASN A 1139 23.89 -1.13 32.69
C ASN A 1139 24.93 -0.62 31.67
N ILE A 1140 24.83 0.63 31.21
CA ILE A 1140 25.62 1.16 30.10
C ILE A 1140 26.55 2.28 30.63
N ALA A 1141 27.84 2.19 30.33
CA ALA A 1141 28.79 3.25 30.68
C ALA A 1141 28.50 4.56 29.93
N ARG A 1142 28.88 5.70 30.52
CA ARG A 1142 28.66 7.03 29.91
C ARG A 1142 29.65 7.35 28.78
N VAL A 1143 30.87 6.83 28.88
CA VAL A 1143 31.96 7.05 27.92
C VAL A 1143 32.11 5.79 27.06
N GLY A 1144 32.42 5.97 25.79
CA GLY A 1144 32.73 4.88 24.86
C GLY A 1144 33.98 5.19 24.03
N GLU A 1145 34.43 4.22 23.26
CA GLU A 1145 35.53 4.31 22.31
C GLU A 1145 35.04 4.08 20.88
N ASP A 1146 35.67 4.74 19.91
CA ASP A 1146 35.38 4.50 18.49
C ASP A 1146 35.94 3.14 18.08
N VAL A 1147 35.10 2.32 17.47
CA VAL A 1147 35.43 0.97 17.01
C VAL A 1147 35.03 0.75 15.57
N VAL A 1148 35.76 -0.16 14.92
CA VAL A 1148 35.41 -0.72 13.61
C VAL A 1148 34.97 -2.15 13.82
N ILE A 1149 33.81 -2.49 13.30
CA ILE A 1149 33.24 -3.83 13.37
C ILE A 1149 33.27 -4.42 11.98
N TYR A 1150 33.92 -5.58 11.88
CA TYR A 1150 33.89 -6.39 10.69
C TYR A 1150 32.97 -7.57 10.91
#